data_AF-A0AAU9XSE8-F1
#
_entry.id   AF-A0AAU9XSE8-F1
#
_cell.length_a   1.000
_cell.length_b   1.000
_cell.length_c   1.000
_cell.angle_alpha   90.00
_cell.angle_beta   90.00
_cell.angle_gamma   90.00
#
_symmetry.space_group_name_H-M   'P 1'
#
loop_
_entity.id
_entity.type
_entity.pdbx_description
1 polymer ?
#
loop_
_entity_poly.entity_id
_entity_poly.type
_entity_poly.pdbx_seq_one_letter_code
_entity_poly.pdbx_strand_id
1 'polypeptide(L)'
;MSSIVTTLFKATLGLLVNKGRDKAAEILKDGDVTDRRLHSLIVREIDDIKSKLDALSKKDLEASISFFEEGIALLYEVFDIVKSRNKRGAATAQAACDEAFSLVEGITRLELTGLDESATRKLSTAKERFKDARRKATRAFKNEGLKTSDRILAMKYRVMATILETVDNPADAVAPCGVCVKELNSLSAVQNSFDVQLKTGIQKVRGLLGKEERREIIFNVCHVNRVISDIALALGRVDFSPSVDIGENKVIPLCDAKVKDVLLKHGKEYCCVPPRSLGQEGKEEHKQTDLHHVKVFDNSGKFMKQSSLSTDEVNATYAYEVATDMNDNIFVLTKLEKPGSELSYWVYKLTKTADLHHKFRLRGEGRYSGLSVSDEGKVVTLRRERVVEEYDTDGELVRSFELERMKFLCGVTVANDGRVMVMQQDGYEPCVHIFSESGNYLDKFKLQEIMCWYSSITLHRESEEVVVAGAIKKELLKIEMYSKDGEFVHCTEIPVDAVIYSVSGITVTTTGHIACIADNKVFIRVQLAYQINDVTRPQTLRCLLCHYRKNSFRVLPVLRLSAMSSIATALFKVTIVKSRNECGAAAAQAACDEAFSLVEGITRLELTGLDESATRKLSTAKKRFKDARREATRAFKNEGLKTSDRILAMKYRVMATILETVDNPADAVAPCGVCVKELNSLSAVQNSFDVQLKTGIQKVWGLFGKEERREIIFNVCHVNRVIFDIALALGRLDFNQSVDIGENRVIPLCDARVKDVLLKHSKEYCCVPLRLLGQEGEEEHKLKDPLGIATNSSGEFIVTDLHYVKVFDKSGKFVKQSSLSTNEVNKTFAREVATDMSDNIFVLTRLKKPERERSYWVYKLTKTADLHHKFRLRGESLYWGLSVSDKGKVVTLRDLDTVEEYNTDGEFVRIFGQGIISSAFSVIVTNDGRAMVVDEDDHCVHIFGESGDYLDKFKLQRIDYYDASITFHRAGEQVVVAGTREGKPLQFEIYSKDSEFVYCAEIAIDGGISSVRGITMTTKGRIACVTRDKI
;
A
#
# COMPACT_ATOMS: atom_id res chain seq x y z
N MET A 1 29.44 -2.37 -7.32
CA MET A 1 28.75 -3.27 -6.36
C MET A 1 29.65 -3.83 -5.27
N SER A 2 30.90 -4.17 -5.55
CA SER A 2 31.68 -4.95 -4.59
C SER A 2 32.35 -4.13 -3.45
N SER A 3 32.61 -2.83 -3.64
CA SER A 3 32.86 -1.89 -2.52
C SER A 3 31.68 -1.78 -1.55
N ILE A 4 30.46 -1.89 -2.05
CA ILE A 4 29.22 -1.87 -1.25
C ILE A 4 29.11 -3.15 -0.41
N VAL A 5 29.32 -4.35 -1.00
CA VAL A 5 29.33 -5.64 -0.27
C VAL A 5 30.38 -5.67 0.83
N THR A 6 31.59 -5.15 0.56
CA THR A 6 32.65 -5.02 1.58
C THR A 6 32.22 -4.11 2.73
N THR A 7 31.63 -2.96 2.40
CA THR A 7 31.15 -1.97 3.38
C THR A 7 30.01 -2.54 4.23
N LEU A 8 29.09 -3.27 3.61
CA LEU A 8 27.98 -3.96 4.29
C LEU A 8 28.49 -5.04 5.24
N PHE A 9 29.46 -5.84 4.81
CA PHE A 9 30.05 -6.88 5.65
C PHE A 9 30.79 -6.26 6.84
N LYS A 10 31.59 -5.20 6.62
CA LYS A 10 32.24 -4.42 7.69
C LYS A 10 31.22 -3.82 8.68
N ALA A 11 30.15 -3.21 8.17
CA ALA A 11 29.10 -2.61 8.99
C ALA A 11 28.33 -3.67 9.80
N THR A 12 28.05 -4.83 9.19
CA THR A 12 27.41 -5.99 9.85
C THR A 12 28.28 -6.56 10.96
N LEU A 13 29.59 -6.74 10.72
CA LEU A 13 30.53 -7.20 11.73
C LEU A 13 30.77 -6.17 12.85
N GLY A 14 30.68 -4.87 12.53
CA GLY A 14 30.75 -3.79 13.51
C GLY A 14 29.74 -3.93 14.65
N LEU A 15 28.55 -4.50 14.39
CA LEU A 15 27.51 -4.72 15.41
C LEU A 15 27.90 -5.75 16.49
N LEU A 16 28.82 -6.68 16.19
CA LEU A 16 29.21 -7.77 17.09
C LEU A 16 30.32 -7.36 18.07
N VAL A 17 31.24 -6.47 17.72
CA VAL A 17 32.50 -6.32 18.47
C VAL A 17 32.66 -4.93 19.11
N ASN A 18 32.42 -4.84 20.42
CA ASN A 18 32.58 -3.60 21.21
C ASN A 18 34.05 -3.15 21.39
N LYS A 19 35.03 -4.07 21.27
CA LYS A 19 36.49 -3.82 21.35
C LYS A 19 37.23 -4.10 20.03
N GLY A 20 36.49 -4.55 19.01
CA GLY A 20 37.06 -5.10 17.79
C GLY A 20 37.38 -4.06 16.76
N ARG A 21 36.83 -2.84 16.83
CA ARG A 21 37.16 -1.83 15.83
C ARG A 21 38.64 -1.46 15.87
N ASP A 22 39.24 -1.30 17.05
CA ASP A 22 40.66 -0.97 17.20
C ASP A 22 41.55 -2.17 16.88
N LYS A 23 41.12 -3.39 17.25
CA LYS A 23 41.86 -4.63 17.01
C LYS A 23 41.73 -5.15 15.57
N ALA A 24 40.57 -4.98 14.94
CA ALA A 24 40.35 -5.24 13.53
C ALA A 24 40.99 -4.13 12.67
N ALA A 25 41.03 -2.87 13.12
CA ALA A 25 41.81 -1.82 12.47
C ALA A 25 43.32 -2.03 12.63
N GLU A 26 43.81 -2.56 13.76
CA GLU A 26 45.20 -3.04 13.93
C GLU A 26 45.52 -4.16 12.94
N ILE A 27 44.66 -5.19 12.86
CA ILE A 27 44.87 -6.31 11.95
C ILE A 27 44.75 -5.88 10.47
N LEU A 28 43.86 -4.92 10.16
CA LEU A 28 43.71 -4.34 8.82
C LEU A 28 44.81 -3.32 8.46
N LYS A 29 45.63 -2.87 9.42
CA LYS A 29 46.81 -2.01 9.17
C LYS A 29 48.01 -2.80 8.65
N ASP A 30 48.12 -4.08 8.98
CA ASP A 30 49.29 -4.91 8.65
C ASP A 30 49.31 -5.49 7.23
N GLY A 31 48.32 -5.17 6.39
CA GLY A 31 48.29 -5.58 4.96
C GLY A 31 48.12 -7.09 4.71
N ASP A 32 48.43 -7.96 5.68
CA ASP A 32 48.37 -9.42 5.57
C ASP A 32 47.29 -10.01 6.49
N VAL A 33 46.03 -9.97 6.01
CA VAL A 33 44.89 -10.60 6.69
C VAL A 33 44.40 -11.78 5.86
N THR A 34 44.81 -13.00 6.22
CA THR A 34 44.20 -14.21 5.64
C THR A 34 42.75 -14.38 6.13
N ASP A 35 41.82 -14.75 5.23
CA ASP A 35 40.37 -14.92 5.49
C ASP A 35 40.06 -15.79 6.74
N ARG A 36 40.94 -16.76 7.05
CA ARG A 36 40.85 -17.63 8.22
C ARG A 36 41.03 -16.91 9.57
N ARG A 37 41.88 -15.88 9.65
CA ARG A 37 42.09 -15.12 10.90
C ARG A 37 40.83 -14.30 11.25
N LEU A 38 40.20 -13.66 10.28
CA LEU A 38 38.95 -12.91 10.48
C LEU A 38 37.79 -13.83 10.87
N HIS A 39 37.63 -14.97 10.17
CA HIS A 39 36.65 -16.00 10.53
C HIS A 39 36.84 -16.49 11.97
N SER A 40 38.08 -16.81 12.38
CA SER A 40 38.37 -17.29 13.74
C SER A 40 38.03 -16.28 14.84
N LEU A 41 38.20 -14.98 14.56
CA LEU A 41 37.86 -13.92 15.51
C LEU A 41 36.35 -13.76 15.66
N ILE A 42 35.59 -13.84 14.56
CA ILE A 42 34.13 -13.76 14.59
C ILE A 42 33.57 -14.94 15.40
N VAL A 43 34.00 -16.17 15.08
CA VAL A 43 33.55 -17.37 15.79
C VAL A 43 33.86 -17.28 17.29
N ARG A 44 35.07 -16.83 17.65
CA ARG A 44 35.47 -16.68 19.06
C ARG A 44 34.60 -15.67 19.84
N GLU A 45 34.25 -14.53 19.25
CA GLU A 45 33.37 -13.56 19.89
C GLU A 45 31.93 -14.10 20.03
N ILE A 46 31.47 -14.89 19.06
CA ILE A 46 30.16 -15.52 19.15
C ILE A 46 30.15 -16.61 20.23
N ASP A 47 31.22 -17.40 20.36
CA ASP A 47 31.37 -18.40 21.43
C ASP A 47 31.43 -17.75 22.82
N ASP A 48 32.12 -16.62 22.97
CA ASP A 48 32.12 -15.82 24.21
C ASP A 48 30.72 -15.31 24.55
N ILE A 49 29.95 -14.83 23.56
CA ILE A 49 28.55 -14.43 23.74
C ILE A 49 27.72 -15.64 24.19
N LYS A 50 27.79 -16.78 23.50
CA LYS A 50 27.05 -18.00 23.86
C LYS A 50 27.35 -18.48 25.28
N SER A 51 28.63 -18.44 25.70
CA SER A 51 29.05 -18.89 27.03
C SER A 51 28.44 -18.10 28.18
N LYS A 52 27.92 -16.89 27.91
CA LYS A 52 27.30 -15.98 28.87
C LYS A 52 25.76 -16.04 28.88
N LEU A 53 25.14 -16.95 28.11
CA LEU A 53 23.68 -17.14 28.07
C LEU A 53 23.23 -18.31 29.00
N ASP A 54 22.23 -18.07 29.86
CA ASP A 54 21.56 -19.10 30.68
C ASP A 54 20.41 -19.80 29.90
N ALA A 55 20.30 -21.13 30.05
CA ALA A 55 19.70 -22.04 29.06
C ALA A 55 18.17 -22.04 28.86
N LEU A 56 17.34 -21.52 29.78
CA LEU A 56 15.87 -21.73 29.72
C LEU A 56 15.06 -20.58 29.09
N SER A 57 15.45 -19.32 29.26
CA SER A 57 14.72 -18.16 28.71
C SER A 57 15.24 -17.68 27.34
N LYS A 58 16.44 -18.11 26.93
CA LYS A 58 17.18 -17.57 25.78
C LYS A 58 17.27 -18.50 24.55
N LYS A 59 16.54 -19.62 24.52
CA LYS A 59 16.57 -20.64 23.44
C LYS A 59 16.47 -20.08 22.02
N ASP A 60 15.56 -19.13 21.76
CA ASP A 60 15.41 -18.54 20.43
C ASP A 60 16.60 -17.60 20.08
N LEU A 61 17.25 -16.99 21.07
CA LEU A 61 18.45 -16.17 20.84
C LEU A 61 19.65 -17.07 20.49
N GLU A 62 19.87 -18.15 21.24
CA GLU A 62 20.93 -19.12 20.97
C GLU A 62 20.77 -19.80 19.60
N ALA A 63 19.54 -20.18 19.25
CA ALA A 63 19.23 -20.72 17.93
C ALA A 63 19.49 -19.68 16.82
N SER A 64 19.15 -18.40 17.07
CA SER A 64 19.47 -17.33 16.12
C SER A 64 20.96 -17.21 15.88
N ILE A 65 21.75 -17.26 16.95
CA ILE A 65 23.20 -17.15 16.89
C ILE A 65 23.79 -18.33 16.11
N SER A 66 23.35 -19.55 16.41
CA SER A 66 23.82 -20.78 15.75
C SER A 66 23.53 -20.77 14.24
N PHE A 67 22.29 -20.42 13.84
CA PHE A 67 21.98 -20.28 12.41
C PHE A 67 22.76 -19.16 11.73
N PHE A 68 23.07 -18.08 12.46
CA PHE A 68 23.86 -16.99 11.91
C PHE A 68 25.30 -17.44 11.63
N GLU A 69 25.92 -18.18 12.55
CA GLU A 69 27.25 -18.78 12.34
C GLU A 69 27.27 -19.76 11.17
N GLU A 70 26.29 -20.67 11.09
CA GLU A 70 26.18 -21.60 9.96
C GLU A 70 26.09 -20.85 8.62
N GLY A 71 25.31 -19.76 8.57
CA GLY A 71 25.20 -18.90 7.40
C GLY A 71 26.53 -18.23 7.04
N ILE A 72 27.27 -17.75 8.04
CA ILE A 72 28.61 -17.15 7.85
C ILE A 72 29.59 -18.21 7.31
N ALA A 73 29.64 -19.41 7.89
CA ALA A 73 30.53 -20.48 7.45
C ALA A 73 30.31 -20.84 5.97
N LEU A 74 29.04 -21.00 5.57
CA LEU A 74 28.67 -21.27 4.17
C LEU A 74 29.02 -20.11 3.23
N LEU A 75 28.88 -18.86 3.68
CA LEU A 75 29.25 -17.69 2.89
C LEU A 75 30.77 -17.61 2.66
N TYR A 76 31.58 -18.00 3.65
CA TYR A 76 33.03 -18.12 3.48
C TYR A 76 33.41 -19.22 2.47
N GLU A 77 32.72 -20.36 2.48
CA GLU A 77 32.94 -21.38 1.44
C GLU A 77 32.63 -20.87 0.03
N VAL A 78 31.64 -19.98 -0.13
CA VAL A 78 31.37 -19.30 -1.41
C VAL A 78 32.54 -18.42 -1.81
N PHE A 79 33.10 -17.65 -0.87
CA PHE A 79 34.26 -16.79 -1.14
C PHE A 79 35.51 -17.60 -1.52
N ASP A 80 35.76 -18.74 -0.85
CA ASP A 80 36.87 -19.64 -1.18
C ASP A 80 36.75 -20.20 -2.62
N ILE A 81 35.53 -20.60 -3.02
CA ILE A 81 35.27 -21.08 -4.39
C ILE A 81 35.55 -19.98 -5.42
N VAL A 82 35.02 -18.77 -5.21
CA VAL A 82 35.22 -17.62 -6.11
C VAL A 82 36.71 -17.24 -6.23
N LYS A 83 37.44 -17.26 -5.10
CA LYS A 83 38.87 -16.95 -5.05
C LYS A 83 39.72 -17.98 -5.78
N SER A 84 39.37 -19.27 -5.70
CA SER A 84 40.07 -20.35 -6.41
C SER A 84 39.95 -20.27 -7.95
N ARG A 85 38.86 -19.67 -8.45
CA ARG A 85 38.61 -19.47 -9.89
C ARG A 85 39.46 -18.35 -10.48
N ASN A 86 39.58 -17.22 -9.76
CA ASN A 86 40.41 -16.10 -10.19
C ASN A 86 41.90 -16.49 -10.31
N LYS A 87 42.36 -17.49 -9.54
CA LYS A 87 43.72 -18.04 -9.64
C LYS A 87 43.95 -18.96 -10.85
N ARG A 88 42.90 -19.54 -11.46
CA ARG A 88 43.04 -20.44 -12.64
C ARG A 88 42.98 -19.72 -13.99
N GLY A 89 42.64 -18.43 -14.02
CA GLY A 89 42.55 -17.62 -15.24
C GLY A 89 43.81 -16.80 -15.57
N ALA A 90 44.81 -16.75 -14.68
CA ALA A 90 46.03 -15.95 -14.85
C ALA A 90 47.25 -16.88 -14.96
N ALA A 91 47.47 -17.43 -16.15
CA ALA A 91 48.70 -18.13 -16.49
C ALA A 91 49.52 -17.30 -17.48
N THR A 92 50.28 -16.34 -16.95
CA THR A 92 51.60 -15.92 -17.49
C THR A 92 52.37 -15.25 -16.37
N ALA A 93 53.57 -15.77 -16.13
CA ALA A 93 54.51 -15.29 -15.13
C ALA A 93 55.00 -13.87 -15.48
N GLN A 94 54.77 -12.91 -14.58
CA GLN A 94 55.77 -11.96 -14.07
C GLN A 94 55.07 -10.94 -13.14
N ALA A 95 55.06 -11.19 -11.82
CA ALA A 95 55.11 -10.16 -10.77
C ALA A 95 54.84 -10.80 -9.39
N ALA A 96 55.84 -11.49 -8.86
CA ALA A 96 55.91 -11.89 -7.45
C ALA A 96 56.27 -10.69 -6.52
N CYS A 97 55.91 -9.46 -6.91
CA CYS A 97 56.08 -8.25 -6.10
C CYS A 97 54.82 -7.38 -6.01
N ASP A 98 53.73 -7.72 -6.71
CA ASP A 98 52.43 -7.02 -6.60
C ASP A 98 51.45 -7.72 -5.63
N GLU A 99 51.92 -8.77 -4.94
CA GLU A 99 51.11 -9.60 -4.02
C GLU A 99 50.66 -8.87 -2.74
N ALA A 100 51.14 -7.65 -2.50
CA ALA A 100 50.82 -6.85 -1.32
C ALA A 100 49.67 -5.83 -1.51
N PHE A 101 49.22 -5.56 -2.74
CA PHE A 101 48.26 -4.47 -3.03
C PHE A 101 46.82 -4.90 -3.40
N SER A 102 46.49 -6.20 -3.42
CA SER A 102 45.24 -6.67 -4.08
C SER A 102 44.26 -7.50 -3.19
N LEU A 103 44.24 -7.31 -1.87
CA LEU A 103 43.24 -7.98 -1.01
C LEU A 103 41.96 -7.14 -0.79
N VAL A 104 42.11 -5.83 -0.59
CA VAL A 104 40.99 -4.87 -0.60
C VAL A 104 40.39 -4.81 -2.00
N GLU A 105 41.21 -4.93 -3.05
CA GLU A 105 40.78 -5.06 -4.45
C GLU A 105 40.01 -6.36 -4.72
N GLY A 106 40.40 -7.47 -4.08
CA GLY A 106 39.72 -8.77 -4.17
C GLY A 106 38.32 -8.79 -3.55
N ILE A 107 38.12 -8.12 -2.42
CA ILE A 107 36.78 -7.98 -1.78
C ILE A 107 35.97 -6.85 -2.44
N THR A 108 36.62 -5.88 -3.13
CA THR A 108 35.99 -4.82 -3.93
C THR A 108 35.74 -5.18 -5.41
N ARG A 109 36.06 -6.42 -5.84
CA ARG A 109 35.67 -7.06 -7.13
C ARG A 109 34.77 -8.32 -7.05
N LEU A 110 34.25 -8.69 -5.88
CA LEU A 110 33.22 -9.72 -5.69
C LEU A 110 31.89 -9.31 -6.36
N GLU A 111 31.80 -9.51 -7.67
CA GLU A 111 30.51 -9.66 -8.34
C GLU A 111 29.99 -11.07 -8.02
N LEU A 112 28.87 -11.19 -7.32
CA LEU A 112 28.17 -12.46 -7.11
C LEU A 112 27.46 -12.95 -8.40
N THR A 113 27.86 -12.42 -9.55
CA THR A 113 27.35 -12.75 -10.89
C THR A 113 28.20 -13.89 -11.48
N GLY A 114 27.58 -14.82 -12.22
CA GLY A 114 28.31 -15.90 -12.88
C GLY A 114 28.87 -17.00 -11.95
N LEU A 115 28.25 -17.18 -10.77
CA LEU A 115 28.54 -18.30 -9.86
C LEU A 115 28.25 -19.64 -10.54
N ASP A 116 29.09 -20.64 -10.27
CA ASP A 116 28.79 -22.01 -10.67
C ASP A 116 27.63 -22.59 -9.82
N GLU A 117 27.14 -23.76 -10.20
CA GLU A 117 26.01 -24.39 -9.52
C GLU A 117 26.31 -24.68 -8.03
N SER A 118 27.56 -25.00 -7.70
CA SER A 118 28.01 -25.29 -6.34
C SER A 118 27.99 -24.04 -5.45
N ALA A 119 28.59 -22.95 -5.90
CA ALA A 119 28.61 -21.67 -5.20
C ALA A 119 27.21 -21.06 -5.09
N THR A 120 26.38 -21.20 -6.13
CA THR A 120 24.98 -20.75 -6.12
C THR A 120 24.17 -21.51 -5.07
N ARG A 121 24.34 -22.84 -4.97
CA ARG A 121 23.67 -23.69 -3.98
C ARG A 121 24.11 -23.35 -2.55
N LYS A 122 25.40 -23.13 -2.31
CA LYS A 122 25.93 -22.72 -0.99
C LYS A 122 25.46 -21.32 -0.59
N LEU A 123 25.46 -20.36 -1.51
CA LEU A 123 24.92 -19.02 -1.27
C LEU A 123 23.42 -19.07 -0.93
N SER A 124 22.65 -19.89 -1.66
CA SER A 124 21.23 -20.12 -1.36
C SER A 124 21.03 -20.70 0.04
N THR A 125 21.85 -21.69 0.41
CA THR A 125 21.80 -22.31 1.75
C THR A 125 22.18 -21.30 2.84
N ALA A 126 23.22 -20.49 2.63
CA ALA A 126 23.61 -19.41 3.54
C ALA A 126 22.46 -18.41 3.76
N LYS A 127 21.79 -17.98 2.68
CA LYS A 127 20.64 -17.07 2.75
C LYS A 127 19.47 -17.66 3.53
N GLU A 128 19.18 -18.96 3.38
CA GLU A 128 18.16 -19.62 4.22
C GLU A 128 18.57 -19.72 5.69
N ARG A 129 19.85 -19.95 6.01
CA ARG A 129 20.35 -19.90 7.40
C ARG A 129 20.23 -18.50 8.00
N PHE A 130 20.57 -17.44 7.27
CA PHE A 130 20.34 -16.06 7.73
C PHE A 130 18.85 -15.76 7.92
N LYS A 131 17.98 -16.27 7.06
CA LYS A 131 16.53 -16.12 7.22
C LYS A 131 16.03 -16.83 8.49
N ASP A 132 16.55 -18.00 8.82
CA ASP A 132 16.22 -18.70 10.07
C ASP A 132 16.77 -17.98 11.31
N ALA A 133 18.00 -17.47 11.23
CA ALA A 133 18.56 -16.59 12.26
C ALA A 133 17.67 -15.37 12.50
N ARG A 134 17.28 -14.64 11.44
CA ARG A 134 16.39 -13.48 11.52
C ARG A 134 15.05 -13.81 12.19
N ARG A 135 14.43 -14.96 11.86
CA ARG A 135 13.16 -15.41 12.47
C ARG A 135 13.32 -15.67 13.96
N LYS A 136 14.40 -16.34 14.34
CA LYS A 136 14.73 -16.67 15.74
C LYS A 136 15.08 -15.43 16.56
N ALA A 137 15.89 -14.53 16.02
CA ALA A 137 16.16 -13.21 16.60
C ALA A 137 14.87 -12.39 16.81
N THR A 138 13.94 -12.43 15.87
CA THR A 138 12.64 -11.75 16.00
C THR A 138 11.84 -12.30 17.19
N ARG A 139 11.81 -13.62 17.38
CA ARG A 139 11.14 -14.25 18.53
C ARG A 139 11.81 -13.89 19.84
N ALA A 140 13.14 -13.94 19.89
CA ALA A 140 13.90 -13.53 21.07
C ALA A 140 13.63 -12.06 21.44
N PHE A 141 13.64 -11.14 20.46
CA PHE A 141 13.33 -9.72 20.70
C PHE A 141 11.94 -9.49 21.31
N LYS A 142 10.95 -10.30 20.90
CA LYS A 142 9.56 -10.24 21.39
C LYS A 142 9.33 -11.00 22.70
N ASN A 143 10.32 -11.73 23.22
CA ASN A 143 10.19 -12.41 24.50
C ASN A 143 10.37 -11.41 25.65
N GLU A 144 9.26 -11.06 26.31
CA GLU A 144 9.27 -10.14 27.47
C GLU A 144 9.98 -10.72 28.70
N GLY A 145 10.16 -12.04 28.77
CA GLY A 145 10.96 -12.70 29.82
C GLY A 145 12.47 -12.52 29.64
N LEU A 146 12.93 -11.95 28.51
CA LEU A 146 14.34 -11.60 28.31
C LEU A 146 14.65 -10.22 28.86
N LYS A 147 15.87 -10.08 29.41
CA LYS A 147 16.41 -8.78 29.80
C LYS A 147 16.50 -7.85 28.59
N THR A 148 16.37 -6.55 28.82
CA THR A 148 16.43 -5.54 27.74
C THR A 148 17.71 -5.65 26.91
N SER A 149 18.86 -5.93 27.55
CA SER A 149 20.13 -6.16 26.86
C SER A 149 20.09 -7.35 25.89
N ASP A 150 19.53 -8.49 26.31
CA ASP A 150 19.37 -9.69 25.47
C ASP A 150 18.40 -9.42 24.30
N ARG A 151 17.34 -8.64 24.53
CA ARG A 151 16.41 -8.23 23.46
C ARG A 151 17.11 -7.31 22.45
N ILE A 152 17.91 -6.35 22.91
CA ILE A 152 18.70 -5.49 22.02
C ILE A 152 19.73 -6.31 21.23
N LEU A 153 20.38 -7.31 21.86
CA LEU A 153 21.27 -8.24 21.18
C LEU A 153 20.53 -9.05 20.11
N ALA A 154 19.33 -9.55 20.42
CA ALA A 154 18.46 -10.20 19.44
C ALA A 154 18.14 -9.25 18.26
N MET A 155 17.88 -7.97 18.53
CA MET A 155 17.67 -6.98 17.47
C MET A 155 18.91 -6.79 16.58
N LYS A 156 20.12 -6.78 17.16
CA LYS A 156 21.37 -6.75 16.37
C LYS A 156 21.44 -7.94 15.42
N TYR A 157 21.22 -9.15 15.91
CA TYR A 157 21.21 -10.37 15.07
C TYR A 157 20.10 -10.33 14.01
N ARG A 158 18.92 -9.79 14.32
CA ARG A 158 17.85 -9.59 13.34
C ARG A 158 18.29 -8.67 12.20
N VAL A 159 18.90 -7.53 12.52
CA VAL A 159 19.40 -6.56 11.53
C VAL A 159 20.51 -7.18 10.68
N MET A 160 21.52 -7.78 11.31
CA MET A 160 22.62 -8.43 10.61
C MET A 160 22.15 -9.53 9.66
N ALA A 161 21.28 -10.41 10.15
CA ALA A 161 20.74 -11.50 9.35
C ALA A 161 19.86 -11.00 8.20
N THR A 162 19.14 -9.88 8.39
CA THR A 162 18.36 -9.24 7.32
C THR A 162 19.24 -8.72 6.20
N ILE A 163 20.37 -8.11 6.54
CA ILE A 163 21.34 -7.59 5.56
C ILE A 163 21.97 -8.74 4.77
N LEU A 164 22.42 -9.78 5.46
CA LEU A 164 23.08 -10.93 4.84
C LEU A 164 22.13 -11.85 4.06
N GLU A 165 20.85 -11.92 4.44
CA GLU A 165 19.79 -12.57 3.63
C GLU A 165 19.67 -11.94 2.24
N THR A 166 20.00 -10.65 2.09
CA THR A 166 19.96 -9.89 0.85
C THR A 166 21.35 -9.47 0.36
N VAL A 167 22.41 -10.24 0.67
CA VAL A 167 23.81 -9.88 0.35
C VAL A 167 24.06 -9.68 -1.15
N ASP A 168 23.29 -10.36 -2.00
CA ASP A 168 23.27 -10.21 -3.45
C ASP A 168 22.62 -8.90 -3.93
N ASN A 169 21.72 -8.32 -3.13
CA ASN A 169 20.96 -7.11 -3.45
C ASN A 169 20.69 -6.26 -2.20
N PRO A 170 21.72 -5.59 -1.65
CA PRO A 170 21.64 -4.98 -0.32
C PRO A 170 20.68 -3.79 -0.18
N ALA A 171 20.28 -3.17 -1.30
CA ALA A 171 19.21 -2.16 -1.31
C ALA A 171 17.86 -2.69 -0.78
N ASP A 172 17.64 -4.01 -0.83
CA ASP A 172 16.43 -4.65 -0.31
C ASP A 172 16.43 -4.78 1.21
N ALA A 173 17.58 -4.65 1.88
CA ALA A 173 17.67 -4.72 3.35
C ALA A 173 17.12 -3.46 4.04
N VAL A 174 17.17 -2.31 3.37
CA VAL A 174 16.93 -0.99 4.00
C VAL A 174 15.53 -0.89 4.60
N ALA A 175 14.49 -1.23 3.85
CA ALA A 175 13.11 -1.14 4.35
C ALA A 175 12.82 -2.11 5.51
N PRO A 176 13.19 -3.41 5.42
CA PRO A 176 13.14 -4.33 6.56
C PRO A 176 13.94 -3.88 7.79
N CYS A 177 15.14 -3.32 7.61
CA CYS A 177 15.94 -2.78 8.71
C CYS A 177 15.30 -1.52 9.34
N GLY A 178 14.60 -0.71 8.54
CA GLY A 178 13.79 0.41 9.07
C GLY A 178 12.69 -0.03 10.02
N VAL A 179 12.02 -1.15 9.74
CA VAL A 179 11.03 -1.74 10.66
C VAL A 179 11.71 -2.21 11.96
N CYS A 180 12.90 -2.80 11.86
CA CYS A 180 13.69 -3.25 13.02
C CYS A 180 14.02 -2.08 13.96
N VAL A 181 14.43 -0.94 13.40
CA VAL A 181 14.73 0.26 14.18
C VAL A 181 13.48 0.85 14.82
N LYS A 182 12.37 0.94 14.08
CA LYS A 182 11.11 1.42 14.63
C LYS A 182 10.70 0.59 15.85
N GLU A 183 10.78 -0.74 15.74
CA GLU A 183 10.49 -1.65 16.85
C GLU A 183 11.45 -1.47 18.03
N LEU A 184 12.75 -1.27 17.77
CA LEU A 184 13.76 -1.06 18.81
C LEU A 184 13.51 0.26 19.57
N ASN A 185 13.27 1.35 18.83
CA ASN A 185 13.05 2.68 19.39
C ASN A 185 11.72 2.78 20.15
N SER A 186 10.74 1.92 19.83
CA SER A 186 9.46 1.83 20.54
C SER A 186 9.49 0.91 21.77
N LEU A 187 10.63 0.34 22.16
CA LEU A 187 10.72 -0.38 23.43
C LEU A 187 10.60 0.59 24.61
N SER A 188 9.68 0.31 25.53
CA SER A 188 9.47 1.13 26.73
C SER A 188 10.77 1.35 27.53
N ALA A 189 11.60 0.32 27.68
CA ALA A 189 12.90 0.42 28.34
C ALA A 189 13.89 1.36 27.60
N VAL A 190 13.81 1.42 26.26
CA VAL A 190 14.61 2.36 25.44
C VAL A 190 14.08 3.78 25.62
N GLN A 191 12.78 4.00 25.42
CA GLN A 191 12.15 5.31 25.56
C GLN A 191 12.38 5.90 26.95
N ASN A 192 12.18 5.10 28.00
CA ASN A 192 12.45 5.52 29.39
C ASN A 192 13.94 5.82 29.63
N SER A 193 14.85 5.08 28.99
CA SER A 193 16.29 5.33 29.12
C SER A 193 16.68 6.68 28.51
N PHE A 194 16.14 7.03 27.34
CA PHE A 194 16.35 8.33 26.71
C PHE A 194 15.68 9.46 27.52
N ASP A 195 14.42 9.29 27.95
CA ASP A 195 13.69 10.29 28.73
C ASP A 195 14.41 10.66 30.05
N VAL A 196 14.75 9.64 30.85
CA VAL A 196 15.41 9.84 32.16
C VAL A 196 16.81 10.46 32.01
N GLN A 197 17.53 10.13 30.94
CA GLN A 197 18.89 10.63 30.73
C GLN A 197 18.93 12.07 30.19
N LEU A 198 17.86 12.52 29.52
CA LEU A 198 17.82 13.81 28.80
C LEU A 198 17.08 14.94 29.55
N LYS A 199 16.38 14.63 30.66
CA LYS A 199 15.74 15.60 31.57
C LYS A 199 16.75 16.34 32.49
N THR A 200 16.49 17.62 32.80
CA THR A 200 17.34 18.49 33.64
C THR A 200 16.64 18.92 34.95
N GLY A 201 17.39 19.12 36.05
CA GLY A 201 16.89 19.70 37.32
C GLY A 201 16.99 18.77 38.56
N ILE A 202 16.31 19.15 39.67
CA ILE A 202 16.30 18.45 40.99
C ILE A 202 15.84 16.98 40.91
N GLN A 203 15.17 16.58 39.82
CA GLN A 203 14.82 15.18 39.54
C GLN A 203 16.00 14.26 39.18
N LYS A 204 17.23 14.78 39.01
CA LYS A 204 18.47 14.00 38.83
C LYS A 204 18.70 12.98 39.97
N VAL A 205 18.17 13.27 41.16
CA VAL A 205 18.37 12.46 42.38
C VAL A 205 17.61 11.12 42.33
N ARG A 206 16.53 11.01 41.53
CA ARG A 206 15.83 9.73 41.29
C ARG A 206 16.57 8.79 40.32
N GLY A 207 17.59 9.27 39.60
CA GLY A 207 18.32 8.53 38.56
C GLY A 207 19.63 7.86 38.99
N LEU A 208 19.90 7.71 40.30
CA LEU A 208 21.15 7.16 40.83
C LEU A 208 21.28 5.63 40.67
N LEU A 209 20.17 4.89 40.62
CA LEU A 209 20.15 3.44 40.37
C LEU A 209 20.06 3.13 38.86
N GLY A 210 20.86 2.18 38.36
CA GLY A 210 20.80 1.69 36.96
C GLY A 210 21.41 2.61 35.90
N LYS A 211 22.26 3.58 36.28
CA LYS A 211 22.84 4.57 35.36
C LYS A 211 23.72 3.96 34.26
N GLU A 212 24.45 2.90 34.59
CA GLU A 212 25.32 2.22 33.62
C GLU A 212 24.53 1.42 32.59
N GLU A 213 23.52 0.67 33.04
CA GLU A 213 22.62 -0.09 32.17
C GLU A 213 21.87 0.81 31.18
N ARG A 214 21.35 1.96 31.63
CA ARG A 214 20.70 2.94 30.72
C ARG A 214 21.65 3.48 29.66
N ARG A 215 22.90 3.78 30.03
CA ARG A 215 23.92 4.23 29.08
C ARG A 215 24.26 3.15 28.06
N GLU A 216 24.32 1.90 28.51
CA GLU A 216 24.54 0.75 27.64
C GLU A 216 23.38 0.55 26.66
N ILE A 217 22.14 0.73 27.10
CA ILE A 217 20.95 0.72 26.23
C ILE A 217 21.03 1.84 25.18
N ILE A 218 21.29 3.09 25.60
CA ILE A 218 21.43 4.24 24.68
C ILE A 218 22.52 3.97 23.65
N PHE A 219 23.69 3.50 24.08
CA PHE A 219 24.79 3.14 23.19
C PHE A 219 24.39 2.08 22.18
N ASN A 220 23.80 0.96 22.62
CA ASN A 220 23.45 -0.12 21.71
C ASN A 220 22.36 0.30 20.70
N VAL A 221 21.43 1.17 21.10
CA VAL A 221 20.41 1.75 20.20
C VAL A 221 21.07 2.69 19.17
N CYS A 222 21.94 3.60 19.60
CA CYS A 222 22.70 4.47 18.70
C CYS A 222 23.58 3.65 17.75
N HIS A 223 24.19 2.57 18.20
CA HIS A 223 25.03 1.70 17.39
C HIS A 223 24.23 0.97 16.29
N VAL A 224 23.04 0.43 16.61
CA VAL A 224 22.14 -0.17 15.61
C VAL A 224 21.66 0.88 14.59
N ASN A 225 21.28 2.06 15.06
CA ASN A 225 20.86 3.16 14.18
C ASN A 225 21.99 3.61 13.26
N ARG A 226 23.21 3.74 13.79
CA ARG A 226 24.41 4.14 13.05
C ARG A 226 24.72 3.18 11.90
N VAL A 227 24.72 1.88 12.19
CA VAL A 227 25.02 0.84 11.18
C VAL A 227 24.00 0.86 10.04
N ILE A 228 22.73 1.04 10.34
CA ILE A 228 21.69 1.07 9.29
C ILE A 228 21.78 2.38 8.49
N SER A 229 22.09 3.51 9.14
CA SER A 229 22.35 4.78 8.43
C SER A 229 23.59 4.68 7.53
N ASP A 230 24.69 4.07 7.99
CA ASP A 230 25.90 3.88 7.18
C ASP A 230 25.63 2.98 5.95
N ILE A 231 24.77 1.96 6.12
CA ILE A 231 24.33 1.10 5.02
C ILE A 231 23.43 1.85 4.03
N ALA A 232 22.47 2.64 4.52
CA ALA A 232 21.60 3.45 3.68
C ALA A 232 22.43 4.45 2.85
N LEU A 233 23.39 5.13 3.49
CA LEU A 233 24.33 6.06 2.85
C LEU A 233 25.19 5.37 1.79
N ALA A 234 25.76 4.20 2.09
CA ALA A 234 26.56 3.43 1.13
C ALA A 234 25.74 2.97 -0.10
N LEU A 235 24.42 2.96 0.00
CA LEU A 235 23.47 2.58 -1.06
C LEU A 235 22.82 3.80 -1.73
N GLY A 236 23.30 5.02 -1.45
CA GLY A 236 22.78 6.26 -2.03
C GLY A 236 21.39 6.67 -1.52
N ARG A 237 20.93 6.10 -0.40
CA ARG A 237 19.69 6.49 0.28
C ARG A 237 20.02 7.37 1.48
N VAL A 238 19.57 8.62 1.45
CA VAL A 238 20.03 9.64 2.40
C VAL A 238 19.04 9.84 3.57
N ASP A 239 17.81 9.33 3.43
CA ASP A 239 16.65 9.62 4.28
C ASP A 239 16.55 8.80 5.60
N PHE A 240 17.59 8.08 6.05
CA PHE A 240 17.47 7.18 7.21
C PHE A 240 17.82 7.87 8.55
N SER A 241 16.86 8.60 9.12
CA SER A 241 16.98 9.28 10.43
C SER A 241 15.90 8.84 11.44
N PRO A 242 16.05 7.65 12.06
CA PRO A 242 15.06 7.12 12.99
C PRO A 242 15.06 7.86 14.34
N SER A 243 13.89 8.32 14.79
CA SER A 243 13.71 9.00 16.08
C SER A 243 13.24 8.05 17.19
N VAL A 244 13.57 8.37 18.44
CA VAL A 244 13.01 7.79 19.67
C VAL A 244 11.97 8.76 20.23
N ASP A 245 10.77 8.28 20.47
CA ASP A 245 9.70 9.05 21.10
C ASP A 245 9.83 8.95 22.62
N ILE A 246 9.99 10.09 23.29
CA ILE A 246 10.12 10.20 24.76
C ILE A 246 8.91 10.90 25.39
N GLY A 247 7.76 10.95 24.70
CA GLY A 247 6.53 11.57 25.16
C GLY A 247 6.32 12.96 24.54
N GLU A 248 6.74 14.03 25.23
CA GLU A 248 6.55 15.41 24.75
C GLU A 248 7.47 15.81 23.59
N ASN A 249 8.54 15.05 23.35
CA ASN A 249 9.56 15.33 22.33
C ASN A 249 10.00 14.05 21.60
N LYS A 250 10.53 14.22 20.39
CA LYS A 250 11.24 13.16 19.64
C LYS A 250 12.73 13.46 19.61
N VAL A 251 13.53 12.46 19.95
CA VAL A 251 15.00 12.55 19.95
C VAL A 251 15.54 11.80 18.76
N ILE A 252 16.44 12.42 17.99
CA ILE A 252 17.18 11.73 16.92
C ILE A 252 18.50 11.22 17.52
N PRO A 253 18.66 9.92 17.79
CA PRO A 253 19.77 9.41 18.61
C PRO A 253 21.17 9.64 18.01
N LEU A 254 21.26 9.86 16.70
CA LEU A 254 22.52 10.06 15.98
C LEU A 254 22.99 11.53 15.95
N CYS A 255 22.08 12.47 16.19
CA CYS A 255 22.29 13.91 15.98
C CYS A 255 22.02 14.77 17.22
N ASP A 256 21.37 14.22 18.26
CA ASP A 256 21.04 14.95 19.47
C ASP A 256 22.30 15.28 20.30
N ALA A 257 22.48 16.57 20.61
CA ALA A 257 23.65 17.09 21.32
C ALA A 257 23.80 16.49 22.73
N LYS A 258 22.70 16.27 23.45
CA LYS A 258 22.72 15.69 24.80
C LYS A 258 23.05 14.19 24.74
N VAL A 259 22.58 13.48 23.71
CA VAL A 259 22.98 12.08 23.46
C VAL A 259 24.47 12.00 23.12
N LYS A 260 24.97 12.92 22.28
CA LYS A 260 26.41 13.04 21.96
C LYS A 260 27.27 13.23 23.21
N ASP A 261 26.86 14.11 24.13
CA ASP A 261 27.56 14.31 25.41
C ASP A 261 27.62 13.05 26.29
N VAL A 262 26.57 12.23 26.27
CA VAL A 262 26.54 10.95 27.01
C VAL A 262 27.52 9.94 26.41
N LEU A 263 27.61 9.89 25.08
CA LEU A 263 28.50 8.99 24.34
C LEU A 263 29.97 9.44 24.39
N LEU A 264 30.23 10.75 24.34
CA LEU A 264 31.57 11.36 24.47
C LEU A 264 32.22 11.00 25.82
N LYS A 265 31.45 11.04 26.92
CA LYS A 265 31.95 10.72 28.27
C LYS A 265 32.48 9.29 28.43
N HIS A 266 32.28 8.41 27.45
CA HIS A 266 32.66 6.99 27.51
C HIS A 266 33.42 6.53 26.26
N GLY A 267 34.00 7.45 25.46
CA GLY A 267 34.80 7.11 24.27
C GLY A 267 34.00 6.40 23.17
N LYS A 268 32.70 6.70 23.05
CA LYS A 268 31.75 6.05 22.11
C LYS A 268 31.24 7.02 21.03
N GLU A 269 31.98 8.10 20.75
CA GLU A 269 31.60 9.14 19.79
C GLU A 269 31.38 8.65 18.35
N TYR A 270 31.94 7.49 17.99
CA TYR A 270 31.75 6.88 16.68
C TYR A 270 30.31 6.49 16.36
N CYS A 271 29.43 6.43 17.36
CA CYS A 271 28.01 6.18 17.16
C CYS A 271 27.23 7.43 16.72
N CYS A 272 27.83 8.63 16.74
CA CYS A 272 27.21 9.90 16.33
C CYS A 272 27.57 10.27 14.88
N VAL A 273 26.75 11.11 14.23
CA VAL A 273 27.08 11.71 12.92
C VAL A 273 27.61 13.13 13.14
N PRO A 274 28.89 13.45 12.82
CA PRO A 274 29.39 14.83 12.91
C PRO A 274 28.81 15.72 11.79
N PRO A 275 28.56 17.02 12.03
CA PRO A 275 28.31 17.98 10.94
C PRO A 275 29.52 18.00 10.01
N ARG A 276 29.33 17.86 8.70
CA ARG A 276 30.42 17.92 7.72
C ARG A 276 30.69 19.37 7.34
N SER A 277 31.89 19.88 7.64
CA SER A 277 32.45 21.09 7.03
C SER A 277 33.16 20.71 5.72
N LEU A 278 32.88 21.42 4.64
CA LEU A 278 33.62 21.28 3.37
C LEU A 278 35.05 21.84 3.52
N GLY A 279 36.04 21.15 2.98
CA GLY A 279 37.37 21.71 2.70
C GLY A 279 38.46 21.60 3.78
N GLN A 280 38.35 20.70 4.76
CA GLN A 280 39.45 20.46 5.74
C GLN A 280 40.32 19.22 5.47
N GLU A 281 40.14 18.50 4.36
CA GLU A 281 41.14 17.53 3.91
C GLU A 281 42.22 18.24 3.09
N GLY A 282 43.16 18.85 3.82
CA GLY A 282 44.33 19.52 3.28
C GLY A 282 44.63 20.78 4.06
N LYS A 283 45.72 20.80 4.82
CA LYS A 283 46.36 22.05 5.23
C LYS A 283 46.94 22.71 3.97
N GLU A 284 46.11 23.35 3.17
CA GLU A 284 46.55 24.46 2.33
C GLU A 284 45.74 25.67 2.76
N GLU A 285 46.45 26.65 3.34
CA GLU A 285 45.96 28.02 3.40
C GLU A 285 45.75 28.49 1.96
N HIS A 286 44.56 28.26 1.41
CA HIS A 286 44.20 28.84 0.11
C HIS A 286 44.08 30.34 0.31
N LYS A 287 45.13 31.04 -0.14
CA LYS A 287 45.25 32.49 -0.11
C LYS A 287 44.05 33.15 -0.79
N GLN A 288 43.87 34.43 -0.46
CA GLN A 288 42.86 35.38 -0.93
C GLN A 288 42.83 35.63 -2.47
N THR A 289 43.31 34.68 -3.29
CA THR A 289 43.54 34.77 -4.73
C THR A 289 42.51 34.02 -5.60
N ASP A 290 41.51 33.35 -5.01
CA ASP A 290 40.53 32.49 -5.73
C ASP A 290 39.23 33.22 -6.18
N LEU A 291 39.24 34.55 -6.32
CA LEU A 291 38.03 35.36 -6.59
C LEU A 291 37.47 35.23 -8.02
N HIS A 292 38.15 34.48 -8.90
CA HIS A 292 37.86 34.37 -10.33
C HIS A 292 37.34 32.99 -10.77
N HIS A 293 37.04 32.08 -9.84
CA HIS A 293 36.77 30.67 -10.16
C HIS A 293 35.44 30.14 -9.62
N VAL A 294 34.77 29.29 -10.40
CA VAL A 294 33.62 28.47 -9.97
C VAL A 294 34.12 27.07 -9.65
N LYS A 295 33.85 26.56 -8.44
CA LYS A 295 34.19 25.20 -8.00
C LYS A 295 32.92 24.35 -7.89
N VAL A 296 32.97 23.13 -8.41
CA VAL A 296 31.89 22.14 -8.36
C VAL A 296 32.29 21.00 -7.42
N PHE A 297 31.37 20.60 -6.55
CA PHE A 297 31.54 19.50 -5.59
C PHE A 297 30.43 18.46 -5.79
N ASP A 298 30.69 17.19 -5.49
CA ASP A 298 29.66 16.16 -5.46
C ASP A 298 28.84 16.20 -4.15
N ASN A 299 27.78 15.38 -4.07
CA ASN A 299 26.91 15.30 -2.89
C ASN A 299 27.60 14.76 -1.62
N SER A 300 28.81 14.20 -1.75
CA SER A 300 29.64 13.78 -0.62
C SER A 300 30.52 14.92 -0.10
N GLY A 301 30.62 16.02 -0.85
CA GLY A 301 31.48 17.16 -0.61
C GLY A 301 32.86 17.04 -1.27
N LYS A 302 33.07 16.05 -2.14
CA LYS A 302 34.34 15.87 -2.85
C LYS A 302 34.44 16.89 -3.98
N PHE A 303 35.59 17.55 -4.09
CA PHE A 303 35.88 18.46 -5.21
C PHE A 303 35.85 17.68 -6.54
N MET A 304 35.10 18.21 -7.50
CA MET A 304 34.93 17.61 -8.82
C MET A 304 35.72 18.36 -9.89
N LYS A 305 35.50 19.67 -10.01
CA LYS A 305 36.07 20.50 -11.08
C LYS A 305 36.08 21.98 -10.68
N GLN A 306 36.97 22.75 -11.30
CA GLN A 306 37.02 24.21 -11.20
C GLN A 306 37.09 24.84 -12.60
N SER A 307 36.41 25.97 -12.78
CA SER A 307 36.39 26.74 -14.03
C SER A 307 36.73 28.21 -13.77
N SER A 308 37.52 28.82 -14.65
CA SER A 308 37.84 30.26 -14.58
C SER A 308 36.74 31.09 -15.23
N LEU A 309 36.37 32.19 -14.58
CA LEU A 309 35.45 33.22 -15.11
C LEU A 309 36.21 34.35 -15.83
N SER A 310 37.54 34.41 -15.70
CA SER A 310 38.40 35.41 -16.33
C SER A 310 38.75 35.02 -17.77
N THR A 311 38.46 35.90 -18.72
CA THR A 311 38.96 35.82 -20.12
C THR A 311 39.98 36.91 -20.48
N ASP A 312 40.19 37.93 -19.63
CA ASP A 312 41.10 39.07 -19.92
C ASP A 312 41.97 39.41 -18.70
N GLU A 313 43.30 39.42 -18.88
CA GLU A 313 44.31 39.67 -17.82
C GLU A 313 44.27 41.08 -17.19
N VAL A 314 43.44 42.00 -17.71
CA VAL A 314 43.46 43.43 -17.35
C VAL A 314 42.34 43.84 -16.38
N ASN A 315 41.28 43.02 -16.21
CA ASN A 315 40.09 43.40 -15.44
C ASN A 315 39.86 42.50 -14.22
N ALA A 316 39.55 43.10 -13.06
CA ALA A 316 39.18 42.33 -11.87
C ALA A 316 37.71 41.86 -11.99
N THR A 317 37.49 40.54 -12.06
CA THR A 317 36.16 39.91 -12.12
C THR A 317 35.82 39.26 -10.79
N TYR A 318 34.79 39.71 -10.08
CA TYR A 318 34.39 39.14 -8.78
C TYR A 318 33.05 38.41 -8.91
N ALA A 319 33.01 37.12 -8.56
CA ALA A 319 31.76 36.37 -8.46
C ALA A 319 31.01 36.72 -7.15
N TYR A 320 29.73 37.05 -7.26
CA TYR A 320 28.89 37.46 -6.13
C TYR A 320 27.83 36.42 -5.76
N GLU A 321 27.19 35.81 -6.76
CA GLU A 321 26.02 34.95 -6.52
C GLU A 321 25.92 33.87 -7.60
N VAL A 322 25.34 32.73 -7.23
CA VAL A 322 25.20 31.57 -8.11
C VAL A 322 23.78 31.04 -8.02
N ALA A 323 23.17 30.76 -9.16
CA ALA A 323 21.88 30.10 -9.29
C ALA A 323 21.98 28.96 -10.33
N THR A 324 21.00 28.05 -10.33
CA THR A 324 20.92 26.96 -11.31
C THR A 324 19.52 26.90 -11.93
N ASP A 325 19.39 26.47 -13.19
CA ASP A 325 18.08 26.20 -13.84
C ASP A 325 17.65 24.72 -13.68
N MET A 326 16.52 24.31 -14.28
CA MET A 326 16.06 22.92 -14.24
C MET A 326 16.94 21.93 -15.02
N ASN A 327 17.83 22.42 -15.87
CA ASN A 327 18.74 21.61 -16.67
C ASN A 327 20.15 21.53 -16.05
N ASP A 328 20.29 21.94 -14.79
CA ASP A 328 21.55 22.07 -14.05
C ASP A 328 22.55 23.05 -14.69
N ASN A 329 22.10 23.98 -15.53
CA ASN A 329 22.98 25.06 -16.00
C ASN A 329 23.23 26.05 -14.85
N ILE A 330 24.46 26.51 -14.74
CA ILE A 330 24.96 27.36 -13.65
C ILE A 330 24.95 28.81 -14.14
N PHE A 331 24.31 29.69 -13.40
CA PHE A 331 24.29 31.13 -13.66
C PHE A 331 25.08 31.83 -12.56
N VAL A 332 26.05 32.64 -12.94
CA VAL A 332 26.95 33.33 -11.99
C VAL A 332 26.86 34.83 -12.21
N LEU A 333 26.43 35.56 -11.19
CA LEU A 333 26.45 37.01 -11.16
C LEU A 333 27.86 37.48 -10.83
N THR A 334 28.43 38.30 -11.71
CA THR A 334 29.80 38.82 -11.58
C THR A 334 29.83 40.33 -11.68
N LYS A 335 30.76 40.94 -10.93
CA LYS A 335 31.15 42.35 -11.05
C LYS A 335 32.46 42.44 -11.82
N LEU A 336 32.48 43.24 -12.87
CA LEU A 336 33.69 43.58 -13.60
C LEU A 336 34.11 45.01 -13.24
N GLU A 337 35.32 45.16 -12.72
CA GLU A 337 35.92 46.44 -12.35
C GLU A 337 37.08 46.75 -13.31
N LYS A 338 36.90 47.78 -14.15
CA LYS A 338 38.00 48.30 -14.99
C LYS A 338 38.66 49.48 -14.27
N PRO A 339 39.99 49.61 -14.29
CA PRO A 339 40.67 50.78 -13.75
C PRO A 339 40.19 52.06 -14.44
N GLY A 340 39.51 52.95 -13.70
CA GLY A 340 39.07 54.26 -14.20
C GLY A 340 37.74 54.31 -14.97
N SER A 341 36.93 53.23 -15.02
CA SER A 341 35.57 53.26 -15.63
C SER A 341 34.45 52.92 -14.65
N GLU A 342 33.21 53.16 -15.07
CA GLU A 342 31.98 52.73 -14.38
C GLU A 342 31.93 51.21 -14.15
N LEU A 343 31.30 50.82 -13.04
CA LEU A 343 31.09 49.43 -12.65
C LEU A 343 30.14 48.73 -13.63
N SER A 344 30.45 47.50 -14.05
CA SER A 344 29.54 46.70 -14.88
C SER A 344 29.27 45.33 -14.26
N TYR A 345 28.01 44.87 -14.36
CA TYR A 345 27.57 43.57 -13.87
C TYR A 345 27.21 42.65 -15.03
N TRP A 346 27.60 41.39 -14.91
CA TRP A 346 27.44 40.38 -15.94
C TRP A 346 26.93 39.08 -15.35
N VAL A 347 26.10 38.36 -16.11
CA VAL A 347 25.69 37.00 -15.79
C VAL A 347 26.41 36.05 -16.73
N TYR A 348 27.15 35.10 -16.16
CA TYR A 348 27.81 34.02 -16.89
C TYR A 348 26.94 32.77 -16.79
N LYS A 349 26.55 32.20 -17.94
CA LYS A 349 25.85 30.93 -18.04
C LYS A 349 26.86 29.83 -18.38
N LEU A 350 27.01 28.87 -17.47
CA LEU A 350 27.82 27.67 -17.66
C LEU A 350 26.90 26.45 -17.75
N THR A 351 27.36 25.41 -18.43
CA THR A 351 26.70 24.10 -18.41
C THR A 351 26.84 23.44 -17.04
N LYS A 352 26.12 22.34 -16.80
CA LYS A 352 26.30 21.48 -15.61
C LYS A 352 27.71 20.94 -15.41
N THR A 353 28.52 20.93 -16.47
CA THR A 353 29.94 20.55 -16.45
C THR A 353 30.88 21.74 -16.17
N ALA A 354 30.31 22.90 -15.81
CA ALA A 354 30.97 24.18 -15.60
C ALA A 354 31.73 24.70 -16.82
N ASP A 355 31.25 24.38 -18.04
CA ASP A 355 31.83 24.92 -19.27
C ASP A 355 31.05 26.20 -19.65
N LEU A 356 31.76 27.28 -19.97
CA LEU A 356 31.14 28.57 -20.29
C LEU A 356 30.34 28.46 -21.60
N HIS A 357 29.03 28.70 -21.52
CA HIS A 357 28.11 28.61 -22.65
C HIS A 357 27.74 29.99 -23.20
N HIS A 358 27.46 30.96 -22.33
CA HIS A 358 27.05 32.32 -22.72
C HIS A 358 27.37 33.33 -21.63
N LYS A 359 27.47 34.61 -21.97
CA LYS A 359 27.55 35.72 -20.99
C LYS A 359 26.86 36.96 -21.52
N PHE A 360 26.12 37.65 -20.66
CA PHE A 360 25.43 38.89 -21.00
C PHE A 360 25.57 39.93 -19.90
N ARG A 361 25.41 41.22 -20.28
CA ARG A 361 25.58 42.36 -19.39
C ARG A 361 24.21 42.81 -18.86
N LEU A 362 24.12 43.07 -17.55
CA LEU A 362 22.91 43.63 -16.93
C LEU A 362 22.78 45.14 -17.20
N ARG A 363 21.55 45.65 -17.18
CA ARG A 363 21.21 47.03 -17.57
C ARG A 363 21.43 48.03 -16.42
N GLY A 364 22.28 49.03 -16.67
CA GLY A 364 22.47 50.17 -15.79
C GLY A 364 23.69 50.08 -14.88
N GLU A 365 23.96 51.16 -14.16
CA GLU A 365 25.18 51.36 -13.34
C GLU A 365 24.98 50.99 -11.85
N GLY A 366 23.85 50.39 -11.51
CA GLY A 366 23.48 50.07 -10.14
C GLY A 366 24.14 48.81 -9.58
N ARG A 367 24.09 48.64 -8.26
CA ARG A 367 24.62 47.42 -7.61
C ARG A 367 23.57 46.32 -7.57
N TYR A 368 23.92 45.11 -7.96
CA TYR A 368 23.05 43.94 -7.86
C TYR A 368 23.33 43.13 -6.57
N SER A 369 22.31 42.51 -5.99
CA SER A 369 22.39 41.82 -4.70
C SER A 369 21.51 40.57 -4.59
N GLY A 370 21.02 40.04 -5.71
CA GLY A 370 20.18 38.85 -5.74
C GLY A 370 20.16 38.22 -7.14
N LEU A 371 20.22 36.89 -7.22
CA LEU A 371 20.13 36.11 -8.47
C LEU A 371 19.27 34.87 -8.25
N SER A 372 18.24 34.69 -9.08
CA SER A 372 17.42 33.49 -9.12
C SER A 372 17.05 33.15 -10.57
N VAL A 373 16.73 31.87 -10.83
CA VAL A 373 16.36 31.40 -12.18
C VAL A 373 15.06 30.61 -12.09
N SER A 374 14.06 31.04 -12.86
CA SER A 374 12.75 30.39 -12.91
C SER A 374 12.80 29.06 -13.68
N ASP A 375 11.74 28.26 -13.56
CA ASP A 375 11.61 27.00 -14.29
C ASP A 375 11.53 27.20 -15.81
N GLU A 376 11.09 28.37 -16.27
CA GLU A 376 11.11 28.76 -17.69
C GLU A 376 12.50 29.21 -18.17
N GLY A 377 13.51 29.22 -17.29
CA GLY A 377 14.87 29.66 -17.61
C GLY A 377 15.06 31.18 -17.60
N LYS A 378 14.11 31.94 -17.04
CA LYS A 378 14.25 33.40 -16.89
C LYS A 378 15.15 33.73 -15.71
N VAL A 379 16.10 34.64 -15.91
CA VAL A 379 17.05 35.09 -14.92
C VAL A 379 16.51 36.33 -14.21
N VAL A 380 16.15 36.19 -12.94
CA VAL A 380 15.63 37.28 -12.11
C VAL A 380 16.73 37.80 -11.21
N THR A 381 16.98 39.09 -11.29
CA THR A 381 18.02 39.78 -10.51
C THR A 381 17.43 40.91 -9.70
N LEU A 382 18.01 41.14 -8.52
CA LEU A 382 17.63 42.24 -7.64
C LEU A 382 18.68 43.34 -7.68
N ARG A 383 18.23 44.53 -8.06
CA ARG A 383 19.04 45.73 -8.13
C ARG A 383 18.81 46.59 -6.88
N ARG A 384 19.87 47.08 -6.25
CA ARG A 384 19.83 47.85 -4.98
C ARG A 384 19.02 49.13 -5.08
N GLU A 385 18.86 49.69 -6.27
CA GLU A 385 17.97 50.81 -6.56
C GLU A 385 16.47 50.43 -6.49
N ARG A 386 16.14 49.29 -5.86
CA ARG A 386 14.77 48.79 -5.61
C ARG A 386 14.08 48.39 -6.90
N VAL A 387 14.80 47.70 -7.77
CA VAL A 387 14.25 47.22 -9.04
C VAL A 387 14.49 45.71 -9.11
N VAL A 388 13.45 44.96 -9.46
CA VAL A 388 13.60 43.58 -9.90
C VAL A 388 13.65 43.61 -11.43
N GLU A 389 14.68 43.00 -11.99
CA GLU A 389 14.86 42.87 -13.44
C GLU A 389 14.87 41.40 -13.83
N GLU A 390 14.11 41.06 -14.85
CA GLU A 390 14.04 39.71 -15.41
C GLU A 390 14.57 39.70 -16.84
N TYR A 391 15.50 38.80 -17.10
CA TYR A 391 16.15 38.60 -18.38
C TYR A 391 15.84 37.21 -18.91
N ASP A 392 15.81 37.05 -20.23
CA ASP A 392 15.80 35.73 -20.84
C ASP A 392 17.21 35.10 -20.83
N THR A 393 17.34 33.89 -21.39
CA THR A 393 18.61 33.16 -21.41
C THR A 393 19.66 33.76 -22.35
N ASP A 394 19.24 34.64 -23.26
CA ASP A 394 20.10 35.34 -24.23
C ASP A 394 20.51 36.73 -23.71
N GLY A 395 19.97 37.13 -22.57
CA GLY A 395 20.32 38.37 -21.88
C GLY A 395 19.46 39.57 -22.26
N GLU A 396 18.35 39.37 -22.96
CA GLU A 396 17.39 40.42 -23.25
C GLU A 396 16.47 40.65 -22.05
N LEU A 397 16.22 41.93 -21.75
CA LEU A 397 15.36 42.32 -20.64
C LEU A 397 13.90 42.00 -20.98
N VAL A 398 13.32 41.03 -20.28
CA VAL A 398 11.90 40.64 -20.40
C VAL A 398 11.02 41.66 -19.69
N ARG A 399 11.39 42.05 -18.46
CA ARG A 399 10.64 43.03 -17.67
C ARG A 399 11.46 43.62 -16.52
N SER A 400 10.99 44.75 -16.02
CA SER A 400 11.50 45.37 -14.79
C SER A 400 10.37 46.04 -14.03
N PHE A 401 10.36 45.92 -12.70
CA PHE A 401 9.40 46.62 -11.84
C PHE A 401 10.07 47.18 -10.58
N GLU A 402 9.58 48.33 -10.11
CA GLU A 402 10.11 49.02 -8.94
C GLU A 402 9.44 48.55 -7.65
N LEU A 403 10.22 48.44 -6.59
CA LEU A 403 9.83 48.03 -5.25
C LEU A 403 9.62 49.29 -4.39
N GLU A 404 8.48 49.96 -4.63
CA GLU A 404 8.15 51.21 -3.95
C GLU A 404 8.19 51.07 -2.41
N ARG A 405 8.82 52.05 -1.75
CA ARG A 405 8.91 52.17 -0.27
C ARG A 405 9.69 51.07 0.48
N MET A 406 10.36 50.14 -0.19
CA MET A 406 11.19 49.12 0.46
C MET A 406 12.62 49.60 0.74
N LYS A 407 13.25 49.14 1.82
CA LYS A 407 14.64 49.47 2.21
C LYS A 407 15.38 48.20 2.62
N PHE A 408 16.71 48.19 2.47
CA PHE A 408 17.57 47.08 2.92
C PHE A 408 17.19 45.70 2.34
N LEU A 409 17.07 45.63 1.02
CA LEU A 409 16.79 44.38 0.31
C LEU A 409 18.06 43.52 0.19
N CYS A 410 17.94 42.21 0.43
CA CYS A 410 19.11 41.33 0.58
C CYS A 410 19.03 40.01 -0.19
N GLY A 411 17.91 39.67 -0.82
CA GLY A 411 17.83 38.49 -1.67
C GLY A 411 16.53 38.40 -2.46
N VAL A 412 16.52 37.62 -3.53
CA VAL A 412 15.36 37.36 -4.38
C VAL A 412 15.28 35.88 -4.73
N THR A 413 14.06 35.35 -4.77
CA THR A 413 13.80 34.01 -5.32
C THR A 413 12.52 34.02 -6.15
N VAL A 414 12.37 33.05 -7.04
CA VAL A 414 11.21 32.93 -7.94
C VAL A 414 10.56 31.57 -7.68
N ALA A 415 9.25 31.59 -7.42
CA ALA A 415 8.43 30.39 -7.28
C ALA A 415 8.12 29.75 -8.64
N ASN A 416 7.81 28.45 -8.65
CA ASN A 416 7.46 27.71 -9.87
C ASN A 416 6.24 28.31 -10.61
N ASP A 417 5.33 28.97 -9.89
CA ASP A 417 4.16 29.66 -10.46
C ASP A 417 4.44 31.11 -10.92
N GLY A 418 5.73 31.48 -11.02
CA GLY A 418 6.17 32.78 -11.54
C GLY A 418 6.16 33.92 -10.50
N ARG A 419 5.69 33.68 -9.27
CA ARG A 419 5.75 34.68 -8.20
C ARG A 419 7.18 35.02 -7.81
N VAL A 420 7.45 36.31 -7.62
CA VAL A 420 8.76 36.81 -7.19
C VAL A 420 8.72 37.12 -5.71
N MET A 421 9.68 36.61 -4.94
CA MET A 421 9.79 36.82 -3.51
C MET A 421 11.05 37.59 -3.19
N VAL A 422 10.91 38.74 -2.53
CA VAL A 422 12.02 39.64 -2.22
C VAL A 422 12.16 39.76 -0.70
N MET A 423 13.36 39.45 -0.21
CA MET A 423 13.68 39.53 1.21
C MET A 423 14.13 40.94 1.61
N GLN A 424 13.52 41.46 2.67
CA GLN A 424 13.85 42.73 3.31
C GLN A 424 14.41 42.49 4.71
N GLN A 425 15.57 43.08 4.99
CA GLN A 425 16.24 43.04 6.29
C GLN A 425 16.31 44.45 6.89
N ASP A 426 15.24 44.89 7.55
CA ASP A 426 15.24 46.13 8.35
C ASP A 426 15.43 45.71 9.81
N GLY A 427 16.47 46.20 10.50
CA GLY A 427 17.07 45.64 11.74
C GLY A 427 16.16 45.44 12.97
N TYR A 428 14.85 45.60 12.83
CA TYR A 428 13.82 45.31 13.84
C TYR A 428 12.84 44.20 13.41
N GLU A 429 12.56 44.01 12.11
CA GLU A 429 11.59 43.02 11.60
C GLU A 429 11.96 42.51 10.18
N PRO A 430 12.72 41.41 10.06
CA PRO A 430 13.01 40.82 8.77
C PRO A 430 11.78 40.13 8.16
N CYS A 431 11.54 40.36 6.88
CA CYS A 431 10.35 39.85 6.19
C CYS A 431 10.62 39.52 4.71
N VAL A 432 9.75 38.71 4.12
CA VAL A 432 9.75 38.40 2.70
C VAL A 432 8.47 38.93 2.09
N HIS A 433 8.60 39.72 1.03
CA HIS A 433 7.50 40.27 0.25
C HIS A 433 7.25 39.40 -0.98
N ILE A 434 5.97 39.14 -1.27
CA ILE A 434 5.52 38.30 -2.36
C ILE A 434 4.92 39.21 -3.44
N PHE A 435 5.40 39.05 -4.66
CA PHE A 435 4.90 39.71 -5.85
C PHE A 435 4.34 38.68 -6.82
N SER A 436 3.27 39.05 -7.52
CA SER A 436 2.77 38.31 -8.67
C SER A 436 3.83 38.25 -9.76
N GLU A 437 3.64 37.33 -10.70
CA GLU A 437 4.45 37.29 -11.91
C GLU A 437 4.49 38.69 -12.57
N SER A 438 3.37 39.39 -12.75
CA SER A 438 3.35 40.72 -13.37
C SER A 438 3.97 41.87 -12.54
N GLY A 439 4.60 41.58 -11.39
CA GLY A 439 5.25 42.58 -10.54
C GLY A 439 4.32 43.31 -9.57
N ASN A 440 3.03 42.95 -9.50
CA ASN A 440 2.10 43.51 -8.51
C ASN A 440 2.38 42.91 -7.12
N TYR A 441 2.40 43.75 -6.09
CA TYR A 441 2.51 43.32 -4.70
C TYR A 441 1.32 42.47 -4.29
N LEU A 442 1.57 41.31 -3.69
CA LEU A 442 0.54 40.38 -3.20
C LEU A 442 0.45 40.40 -1.68
N ASP A 443 1.54 40.05 -0.99
CA ASP A 443 1.54 39.91 0.47
C ASP A 443 2.96 39.97 1.06
N LYS A 444 3.10 39.88 2.39
CA LYS A 444 4.37 39.71 3.10
C LYS A 444 4.24 38.82 4.33
N PHE A 445 5.30 38.09 4.67
CA PHE A 445 5.38 37.32 5.92
C PHE A 445 6.67 37.65 6.71
N LYS A 446 6.57 37.54 8.03
CA LYS A 446 7.67 37.83 8.96
C LYS A 446 8.52 36.58 9.21
N LEU A 447 9.84 36.77 9.27
CA LEU A 447 10.77 35.74 9.73
C LEU A 447 10.75 35.68 11.27
N GLN A 448 10.91 34.48 11.86
CA GLN A 448 10.64 34.30 13.29
C GLN A 448 11.77 34.84 14.19
N GLU A 449 13.02 34.44 13.97
CA GLU A 449 14.14 34.84 14.85
C GLU A 449 15.49 35.02 14.13
N ILE A 450 15.49 35.24 12.81
CA ILE A 450 16.73 35.50 12.07
C ILE A 450 17.23 36.93 12.38
N MET A 451 18.35 37.07 13.11
CA MET A 451 18.84 38.37 13.63
C MET A 451 20.04 38.96 12.87
N CYS A 452 20.64 38.25 11.92
CA CYS A 452 21.84 38.73 11.21
C CYS A 452 21.54 39.74 10.10
N TRP A 453 22.48 40.65 9.85
CA TRP A 453 22.37 41.69 8.80
C TRP A 453 22.45 41.12 7.37
N TYR A 454 22.93 39.88 7.22
CA TYR A 454 23.09 39.19 5.94
C TYR A 454 22.49 37.80 6.03
N SER A 455 21.35 37.61 5.37
CA SER A 455 20.59 36.37 5.25
C SER A 455 20.44 36.03 3.78
N SER A 456 20.17 34.76 3.46
CA SER A 456 19.99 34.30 2.08
C SER A 456 18.67 33.55 1.93
N ILE A 457 18.04 33.66 0.76
CA ILE A 457 16.73 33.10 0.42
C ILE A 457 16.82 32.27 -0.86
N THR A 458 16.11 31.14 -0.91
CA THR A 458 15.96 30.32 -2.11
C THR A 458 14.64 29.56 -2.08
N LEU A 459 14.29 28.89 -3.18
CA LEU A 459 13.12 28.04 -3.29
C LEU A 459 13.54 26.57 -3.41
N HIS A 460 12.91 25.70 -2.63
CA HIS A 460 12.96 24.26 -2.88
C HIS A 460 11.94 23.90 -3.97
N ARG A 461 12.43 23.65 -5.19
CA ARG A 461 11.59 23.44 -6.38
C ARG A 461 10.56 22.32 -6.26
N GLU A 462 10.88 21.19 -5.62
CA GLU A 462 9.95 20.05 -5.54
C GLU A 462 8.78 20.28 -4.56
N SER A 463 9.01 21.02 -3.47
CA SER A 463 7.98 21.28 -2.47
C SER A 463 7.33 22.66 -2.56
N GLU A 464 7.89 23.54 -3.40
CA GLU A 464 7.52 24.96 -3.47
C GLU A 464 7.67 25.70 -2.13
N GLU A 465 8.56 25.22 -1.27
CA GLU A 465 8.86 25.87 0.01
C GLU A 465 9.97 26.90 -0.15
N VAL A 466 9.76 28.05 0.46
CA VAL A 466 10.72 29.15 0.56
C VAL A 466 11.65 28.84 1.72
N VAL A 467 12.95 28.79 1.45
CA VAL A 467 13.97 28.45 2.44
C VAL A 467 14.84 29.67 2.70
N VAL A 468 14.92 30.09 3.96
CA VAL A 468 15.69 31.25 4.40
C VAL A 468 16.73 30.81 5.41
N ALA A 469 17.99 31.21 5.20
CA ALA A 469 19.07 30.97 6.15
C ALA A 469 19.61 32.27 6.73
N GLY A 470 19.85 32.27 8.04
CA GLY A 470 20.49 33.37 8.78
C GLY A 470 21.02 32.90 10.13
N ALA A 471 21.49 33.81 10.98
CA ALA A 471 22.02 33.50 12.30
C ALA A 471 21.22 34.22 13.41
N ILE A 472 20.99 33.52 14.53
CA ILE A 472 20.24 34.05 15.69
C ILE A 472 21.20 34.60 16.75
N LYS A 473 22.29 33.87 16.99
CA LYS A 473 23.38 34.18 17.92
C LYS A 473 24.68 33.86 17.20
N LYS A 474 25.77 34.49 17.61
CA LYS A 474 27.10 34.33 17.01
C LYS A 474 27.46 32.86 16.70
N GLU A 475 27.01 31.85 17.44
CA GLU A 475 27.40 30.44 17.25
C GLU A 475 26.30 29.51 16.67
N LEU A 476 25.16 30.04 16.18
CA LEU A 476 24.01 29.25 15.70
C LEU A 476 23.50 29.73 14.33
N LEU A 477 23.60 28.85 13.33
CA LEU A 477 22.99 29.00 12.01
C LEU A 477 21.54 28.49 12.07
N LYS A 478 20.57 29.30 11.63
CA LYS A 478 19.15 28.96 11.56
C LYS A 478 18.69 28.91 10.11
N ILE A 479 17.92 27.87 9.79
CA ILE A 479 17.21 27.72 8.52
C ILE A 479 15.72 27.73 8.84
N GLU A 480 14.97 28.66 8.28
CA GLU A 480 13.50 28.75 8.38
C GLU A 480 12.87 28.42 7.03
N MET A 481 11.75 27.72 7.05
CA MET A 481 11.02 27.29 5.86
C MET A 481 9.58 27.76 5.91
N TYR A 482 9.10 28.23 4.76
CA TYR A 482 7.76 28.74 4.59
C TYR A 482 7.12 28.12 3.35
N SER A 483 5.79 28.02 3.33
CA SER A 483 5.07 27.81 2.09
C SER A 483 5.26 29.02 1.18
N LYS A 484 5.00 28.85 -0.12
CA LYS A 484 4.95 29.99 -1.06
C LYS A 484 3.92 31.06 -0.73
N ASP A 485 2.97 30.75 0.15
CA ASP A 485 1.95 31.69 0.64
C ASP A 485 2.34 32.31 1.99
N GLY A 486 3.55 32.03 2.50
CA GLY A 486 4.11 32.64 3.70
C GLY A 486 3.74 31.94 5.01
N GLU A 487 3.17 30.73 4.97
CA GLU A 487 2.91 29.94 6.17
C GLU A 487 4.17 29.26 6.67
N PHE A 488 4.50 29.40 7.97
CA PHE A 488 5.67 28.75 8.55
C PHE A 488 5.52 27.22 8.56
N VAL A 489 6.49 26.52 7.97
CA VAL A 489 6.50 25.06 7.87
C VAL A 489 7.41 24.45 8.94
N HIS A 490 8.67 24.88 8.97
CA HIS A 490 9.69 24.24 9.80
C HIS A 490 10.89 25.17 10.04
N CYS A 491 11.64 24.95 11.12
CA CYS A 491 12.95 25.54 11.31
C CYS A 491 13.97 24.53 11.82
N THR A 492 15.25 24.78 11.53
CA THR A 492 16.37 24.02 12.07
C THR A 492 17.45 24.97 12.56
N GLU A 493 18.02 24.64 13.70
CA GLU A 493 19.24 25.23 14.23
C GLU A 493 20.44 24.30 14.06
N ILE A 494 21.55 24.84 13.59
CA ILE A 494 22.82 24.14 13.39
C ILE A 494 23.85 24.85 14.28
N PRO A 495 24.37 24.17 15.34
CA PRO A 495 25.46 24.70 16.14
C PRO A 495 26.75 24.69 15.32
N VAL A 496 27.52 25.77 15.45
CA VAL A 496 28.70 26.04 14.62
C VAL A 496 29.86 26.37 15.55
N ASP A 497 31.01 25.73 15.35
CA ASP A 497 32.21 25.92 16.19
C ASP A 497 32.88 27.30 15.99
N ALA A 498 32.20 28.27 15.38
CA ALA A 498 32.71 29.60 15.08
C ALA A 498 31.61 30.66 15.06
N VAL A 499 32.00 31.92 15.29
CA VAL A 499 31.11 33.06 15.17
C VAL A 499 30.70 33.29 13.72
N ILE A 500 29.40 33.32 13.42
CA ILE A 500 28.78 33.72 12.15
C ILE A 500 28.38 35.19 12.20
N TYR A 501 28.93 35.98 11.29
CA TYR A 501 28.65 37.39 11.01
C TYR A 501 27.76 37.56 9.76
N SER A 502 27.85 36.65 8.78
CA SER A 502 27.09 36.73 7.54
C SER A 502 26.77 35.35 6.93
N VAL A 503 25.56 35.20 6.38
CA VAL A 503 25.21 34.10 5.47
C VAL A 503 25.12 34.68 4.06
N SER A 504 26.05 34.30 3.19
CA SER A 504 26.24 34.89 1.85
C SER A 504 25.62 34.09 0.72
N GLY A 505 25.16 32.86 0.96
CA GLY A 505 24.49 32.06 -0.05
C GLY A 505 23.79 30.84 0.53
N ILE A 506 22.70 30.42 -0.13
CA ILE A 506 21.95 29.21 0.19
C ILE A 506 21.48 28.55 -1.11
N THR A 507 21.48 27.22 -1.13
CA THR A 507 20.84 26.44 -2.21
C THR A 507 20.22 25.18 -1.64
N VAL A 508 19.19 24.67 -2.32
CA VAL A 508 18.53 23.41 -1.99
C VAL A 508 18.48 22.51 -3.21
N THR A 509 18.99 21.29 -3.08
CA THR A 509 18.87 20.28 -4.16
C THR A 509 17.42 19.81 -4.29
N THR A 510 17.03 19.24 -5.43
CA THR A 510 15.72 18.58 -5.62
C THR A 510 15.39 17.53 -4.54
N THR A 511 16.40 16.84 -4.02
CA THR A 511 16.25 15.85 -2.94
C THR A 511 16.17 16.46 -1.52
N GLY A 512 16.08 17.79 -1.40
CA GLY A 512 15.96 18.50 -0.13
C GLY A 512 17.26 18.68 0.67
N HIS A 513 18.45 18.55 0.08
CA HIS A 513 19.70 18.90 0.75
C HIS A 513 19.94 20.40 0.72
N ILE A 514 20.31 20.97 1.87
CA ILE A 514 20.60 22.40 1.99
C ILE A 514 22.10 22.60 2.13
N ALA A 515 22.65 23.44 1.26
CA ALA A 515 24.00 23.97 1.40
C ALA A 515 23.95 25.47 1.61
N CYS A 516 24.74 25.98 2.55
CA CYS A 516 24.83 27.41 2.82
C CYS A 516 26.28 27.85 3.05
N ILE A 517 26.56 29.10 2.69
CA ILE A 517 27.86 29.74 2.87
C ILE A 517 27.72 30.75 4.01
N ALA A 518 28.53 30.60 5.06
CA ALA A 518 28.60 31.56 6.15
C ALA A 518 30.06 31.88 6.50
N ASP A 519 30.42 33.16 6.49
CA ASP A 519 31.77 33.71 6.72
C ASP A 519 32.91 32.91 6.05
N ASN A 520 32.80 32.68 4.74
CA ASN A 520 33.75 31.91 3.92
C ASN A 520 33.86 30.41 4.24
N LYS A 521 32.95 29.85 5.05
CA LYS A 521 32.81 28.40 5.27
C LYS A 521 31.53 27.89 4.62
N VAL A 522 31.61 26.74 3.97
CA VAL A 522 30.43 26.08 3.40
C VAL A 522 29.96 24.98 4.35
N PHE A 523 28.71 25.10 4.79
CA PHE A 523 28.03 24.13 5.63
C PHE A 523 27.08 23.32 4.74
N ILE A 524 27.25 22.00 4.72
CA ILE A 524 26.27 21.08 4.11
C ILE A 524 25.49 20.43 5.25
N ARG A 525 24.17 20.62 5.24
CA ARG A 525 23.29 19.78 6.04
C ARG A 525 22.72 18.66 5.18
N VAL A 526 22.80 17.45 5.72
CA VAL A 526 22.11 16.29 5.15
C VAL A 526 20.62 16.37 5.50
N GLN A 527 19.86 16.77 4.48
CA GLN A 527 18.43 16.59 4.23
C GLN A 527 17.39 17.32 5.10
N LEU A 528 16.44 17.97 4.42
CA LEU A 528 15.11 18.34 4.88
C LEU A 528 14.38 17.07 5.34
N ALA A 529 14.10 16.95 6.64
CA ALA A 529 13.30 15.86 7.15
C ALA A 529 11.84 16.01 6.70
N TYR A 530 11.50 15.57 5.48
CA TYR A 530 10.11 15.34 5.12
C TYR A 530 9.58 14.18 5.97
N GLN A 531 8.96 14.53 7.10
CA GLN A 531 7.95 13.65 7.64
C GLN A 531 6.76 13.72 6.66
N ILE A 532 6.66 12.75 5.75
CA ILE A 532 5.35 12.36 5.21
C ILE A 532 4.59 11.67 6.35
N ASN A 533 4.21 12.44 7.36
CA ASN A 533 3.36 12.04 8.47
C ASN A 533 2.26 13.09 8.65
N ASP A 534 1.59 13.49 7.56
CA ASP A 534 0.26 14.06 7.71
C ASP A 534 -0.67 13.81 6.51
N VAL A 535 -1.09 12.54 6.36
CA VAL A 535 -2.25 12.18 5.52
C VAL A 535 -3.53 12.19 6.37
N THR A 536 -3.62 13.05 7.39
CA THR A 536 -4.83 13.15 8.23
C THR A 536 -5.86 14.16 7.73
N ARG A 537 -5.56 14.98 6.70
CA ARG A 537 -6.54 15.90 6.10
C ARG A 537 -7.35 15.22 4.96
N PRO A 538 -8.69 15.10 5.08
CA PRO A 538 -9.56 14.51 4.05
C PRO A 538 -9.56 15.26 2.70
N GLN A 539 -9.11 16.51 2.67
CA GLN A 539 -9.12 17.35 1.47
C GLN A 539 -8.06 16.95 0.43
N THR A 540 -6.92 16.41 0.85
CA THR A 540 -5.81 16.03 -0.05
C THR A 540 -6.14 14.80 -0.91
N LEU A 541 -6.91 13.85 -0.36
CA LEU A 541 -7.43 12.68 -1.11
C LEU A 541 -8.51 13.08 -2.13
N ARG A 542 -9.29 14.13 -1.85
CA ARG A 542 -10.35 14.62 -2.74
C ARG A 542 -9.78 15.39 -3.93
N CYS A 543 -8.67 16.13 -3.74
CA CYS A 543 -7.95 16.78 -4.85
C CYS A 543 -7.26 15.78 -5.79
N LEU A 544 -6.66 14.72 -5.25
CA LEU A 544 -6.03 13.66 -6.05
C LEU A 544 -7.05 12.88 -6.90
N LEU A 545 -8.26 12.63 -6.39
CA LEU A 545 -9.33 11.96 -7.17
C LEU A 545 -10.00 12.89 -8.21
N CYS A 546 -10.07 14.19 -7.96
CA CYS A 546 -10.65 15.15 -8.92
C CYS A 546 -9.71 15.46 -10.10
N HIS A 547 -8.40 15.49 -9.90
CA HIS A 547 -7.45 15.80 -10.98
C HIS A 547 -7.29 14.66 -12.00
N TYR A 548 -7.60 13.42 -11.60
CA TYR A 548 -7.46 12.22 -12.44
C TYR A 548 -8.56 12.00 -13.48
N ARG A 549 -9.61 12.86 -13.50
CA ARG A 549 -10.67 12.77 -14.52
C ARG A 549 -10.31 13.42 -15.86
N LYS A 550 -9.14 14.08 -16.00
CA LYS A 550 -8.87 14.92 -17.19
C LYS A 550 -7.61 14.66 -18.03
N ASN A 551 -6.56 13.97 -17.57
CA ASN A 551 -5.34 13.82 -18.39
C ASN A 551 -4.96 12.36 -18.63
N SER A 552 -5.01 11.97 -19.91
CA SER A 552 -4.60 10.66 -20.42
C SER A 552 -3.16 10.73 -20.94
N PHE A 553 -2.42 9.63 -20.77
CA PHE A 553 -1.12 9.28 -21.35
C PHE A 553 0.18 9.79 -20.67
N ARG A 554 1.00 8.79 -20.29
CA ARG A 554 2.45 8.78 -19.95
C ARG A 554 2.90 9.01 -18.50
N VAL A 555 2.56 8.12 -17.55
CA VAL A 555 3.40 7.82 -16.36
C VAL A 555 3.18 6.37 -15.87
N LEU A 556 3.70 5.34 -16.54
CA LEU A 556 3.39 3.93 -16.21
C LEU A 556 4.21 3.21 -15.10
N PRO A 557 5.43 3.60 -14.67
CA PRO A 557 6.14 2.80 -13.65
C PRO A 557 5.81 3.18 -12.18
N VAL A 558 5.55 4.46 -11.89
CA VAL A 558 5.36 4.96 -10.50
C VAL A 558 3.94 4.65 -9.96
N LEU A 559 2.95 4.50 -10.86
CA LEU A 559 1.56 4.23 -10.52
C LEU A 559 1.29 2.83 -9.95
N ARG A 560 2.21 1.86 -10.12
CA ARG A 560 2.02 0.47 -9.65
C ARG A 560 2.36 0.27 -8.17
N LEU A 561 3.24 1.08 -7.60
CA LEU A 561 3.66 1.00 -6.18
C LEU A 561 2.71 1.72 -5.22
N SER A 562 2.06 2.80 -5.67
CA SER A 562 1.06 3.53 -4.87
C SER A 562 -0.21 2.71 -4.64
N ALA A 563 -0.63 1.91 -5.64
CA ALA A 563 -1.74 0.97 -5.49
C ALA A 563 -1.47 -0.07 -4.38
N MET A 564 -0.27 -0.64 -4.30
CA MET A 564 0.10 -1.61 -3.26
C MET A 564 0.15 -1.00 -1.86
N SER A 565 0.64 0.23 -1.72
CA SER A 565 0.63 0.97 -0.44
C SER A 565 -0.79 1.32 0.01
N SER A 566 -1.63 1.77 -0.93
CA SER A 566 -3.05 2.06 -0.69
C SER A 566 -3.85 0.80 -0.33
N ILE A 567 -3.56 -0.35 -0.94
CA ILE A 567 -4.19 -1.64 -0.65
C ILE A 567 -3.72 -2.21 0.69
N ALA A 568 -2.43 -2.16 0.99
CA ALA A 568 -1.91 -2.58 2.29
C ALA A 568 -2.48 -1.70 3.42
N THR A 569 -2.56 -0.39 3.20
CA THR A 569 -3.14 0.59 4.13
C THR A 569 -4.65 0.46 4.22
N ALA A 570 -5.36 0.12 3.14
CA ALA A 570 -6.80 -0.13 3.15
C ALA A 570 -7.15 -1.46 3.83
N LEU A 571 -6.40 -2.54 3.60
CA LEU A 571 -6.52 -3.79 4.37
C LEU A 571 -6.18 -3.55 5.86
N PHE A 572 -5.19 -2.70 6.15
CA PHE A 572 -4.89 -2.26 7.53
C PHE A 572 -6.02 -1.42 8.13
N LYS A 573 -6.63 -0.49 7.37
CA LYS A 573 -7.77 0.34 7.80
C LYS A 573 -9.03 -0.50 7.99
N VAL A 574 -9.32 -1.46 7.13
CA VAL A 574 -10.43 -2.43 7.30
C VAL A 574 -10.24 -3.23 8.61
N THR A 575 -8.99 -3.50 9.00
CA THR A 575 -8.66 -4.24 10.22
C THR A 575 -8.63 -3.36 11.49
N ILE A 576 -8.21 -2.09 11.39
CA ILE A 576 -7.99 -1.17 12.54
C ILE A 576 -9.14 -0.18 12.76
N VAL A 577 -9.78 0.35 11.71
CA VAL A 577 -10.90 1.30 11.85
C VAL A 577 -12.15 0.61 12.42
N LYS A 578 -12.27 -0.71 12.29
CA LYS A 578 -13.43 -1.47 12.77
C LYS A 578 -13.31 -2.00 14.21
N SER A 579 -12.26 -1.63 14.95
CA SER A 579 -12.12 -1.96 16.39
C SER A 579 -12.58 -0.85 17.34
N ARG A 580 -12.94 0.33 16.83
CA ARG A 580 -13.57 1.41 17.61
C ARG A 580 -15.07 1.46 17.26
N ASN A 581 -15.91 1.30 18.28
CA ASN A 581 -17.38 1.18 18.23
C ASN A 581 -18.13 2.45 17.74
N GLU A 582 -17.62 3.20 16.76
CA GLU A 582 -18.10 4.57 16.46
C GLU A 582 -18.55 4.80 15.01
N CYS A 583 -19.24 3.84 14.37
CA CYS A 583 -19.91 4.13 13.11
C CYS A 583 -21.29 3.49 13.02
N GLY A 584 -22.29 4.28 12.60
CA GLY A 584 -23.64 3.81 12.32
C GLY A 584 -23.70 2.87 11.12
N ALA A 585 -24.77 2.07 11.02
CA ALA A 585 -24.95 1.01 10.02
C ALA A 585 -24.70 1.47 8.57
N ALA A 586 -25.10 2.69 8.21
CA ALA A 586 -24.89 3.24 6.87
C ALA A 586 -23.41 3.51 6.52
N ALA A 587 -22.62 3.98 7.49
CA ALA A 587 -21.19 4.20 7.31
C ALA A 587 -20.41 2.87 7.31
N ALA A 588 -20.87 1.89 8.07
CA ALA A 588 -20.33 0.53 8.06
C ALA A 588 -20.62 -0.20 6.74
N GLN A 589 -21.81 -0.02 6.15
CA GLN A 589 -22.18 -0.55 4.84
C GLN A 589 -21.37 0.12 3.72
N ALA A 590 -21.22 1.44 3.73
CA ALA A 590 -20.37 2.17 2.79
C ALA A 590 -18.91 1.69 2.85
N ALA A 591 -18.39 1.41 4.05
CA ALA A 591 -17.07 0.83 4.24
C ALA A 591 -16.98 -0.64 3.77
N CYS A 592 -18.08 -1.39 3.75
CA CYS A 592 -18.13 -2.74 3.18
C CYS A 592 -18.20 -2.69 1.65
N ASP A 593 -18.92 -1.74 1.07
CA ASP A 593 -18.96 -1.51 -0.38
C ASP A 593 -17.61 -0.99 -0.89
N GLU A 594 -16.93 -0.12 -0.11
CA GLU A 594 -15.56 0.33 -0.37
C GLU A 594 -14.56 -0.83 -0.25
N ALA A 595 -14.70 -1.70 0.76
CA ALA A 595 -13.87 -2.90 0.90
C ALA A 595 -14.11 -3.90 -0.25
N PHE A 596 -15.35 -4.09 -0.69
CA PHE A 596 -15.69 -4.95 -1.84
C PHE A 596 -15.12 -4.37 -3.15
N SER A 597 -15.24 -3.06 -3.35
CA SER A 597 -14.60 -2.35 -4.46
C SER A 597 -13.07 -2.48 -4.44
N LEU A 598 -12.46 -2.45 -3.25
CA LEU A 598 -11.03 -2.64 -3.08
C LEU A 598 -10.59 -4.09 -3.37
N VAL A 599 -11.37 -5.09 -2.95
CA VAL A 599 -11.16 -6.50 -3.28
C VAL A 599 -11.31 -6.72 -4.79
N GLU A 600 -12.31 -6.11 -5.44
CA GLU A 600 -12.43 -6.11 -6.89
C GLU A 600 -11.21 -5.43 -7.55
N GLY A 601 -10.69 -4.35 -6.95
CA GLY A 601 -9.44 -3.70 -7.35
C GLY A 601 -8.20 -4.61 -7.25
N ILE A 602 -8.11 -5.43 -6.20
CA ILE A 602 -7.03 -6.44 -6.03
C ILE A 602 -7.16 -7.53 -7.10
N THR A 603 -8.38 -7.99 -7.41
CA THR A 603 -8.59 -9.01 -8.46
C THR A 603 -8.31 -8.50 -9.88
N ARG A 604 -8.35 -7.19 -10.09
CA ARG A 604 -8.03 -6.52 -11.37
C ARG A 604 -6.58 -6.05 -11.47
N LEU A 605 -5.77 -6.33 -10.45
CA LEU A 605 -4.40 -5.85 -10.34
C LEU A 605 -3.48 -6.74 -11.18
N GLU A 606 -3.30 -6.38 -12.45
CA GLU A 606 -2.37 -7.07 -13.34
C GLU A 606 -0.92 -6.66 -13.02
N LEU A 607 -0.22 -7.52 -12.28
CA LEU A 607 1.22 -7.40 -12.01
C LEU A 607 2.08 -7.93 -13.18
N THR A 608 1.64 -7.71 -14.42
CA THR A 608 2.32 -8.14 -15.65
C THR A 608 3.28 -7.06 -16.16
N GLY A 609 4.44 -7.46 -16.70
CA GLY A 609 5.44 -6.51 -17.23
C GLY A 609 6.16 -5.68 -16.17
N LEU A 610 6.39 -6.26 -14.98
CA LEU A 610 7.28 -5.67 -13.98
C LEU A 610 8.74 -5.80 -14.45
N ASP A 611 9.56 -4.79 -14.18
CA ASP A 611 11.01 -4.92 -14.35
C ASP A 611 11.59 -5.94 -13.33
N GLU A 612 12.83 -6.36 -13.54
CA GLU A 612 13.50 -7.34 -12.67
C GLU A 612 13.59 -6.87 -11.21
N SER A 613 13.71 -5.56 -10.98
CA SER A 613 13.81 -4.95 -9.65
C SER A 613 12.49 -5.03 -8.89
N ALA A 614 11.38 -4.69 -9.55
CA ALA A 614 10.04 -4.76 -8.99
C ALA A 614 9.61 -6.22 -8.75
N THR A 615 9.92 -7.12 -9.68
CA THR A 615 9.68 -8.57 -9.54
C THR A 615 10.40 -9.14 -8.32
N ARG A 616 11.68 -8.77 -8.14
CA ARG A 616 12.48 -9.18 -6.97
C ARG A 616 11.92 -8.63 -5.66
N LYS A 617 11.56 -7.34 -5.60
CA LYS A 617 10.94 -6.73 -4.41
C LYS A 617 9.61 -7.37 -4.04
N LEU A 618 8.78 -7.68 -5.03
CA LEU A 618 7.52 -8.41 -4.84
C LEU A 618 7.79 -9.81 -4.26
N SER A 619 8.76 -10.55 -4.80
CA SER A 619 9.18 -11.85 -4.26
C SER A 619 9.65 -11.75 -2.79
N THR A 620 10.43 -10.73 -2.45
CA THR A 620 10.85 -10.45 -1.07
C THR A 620 9.64 -10.16 -0.18
N ALA A 621 8.68 -9.36 -0.62
CA ALA A 621 7.44 -9.08 0.13
C ALA A 621 6.61 -10.35 0.36
N LYS A 622 6.39 -11.18 -0.68
CA LYS A 622 5.67 -12.47 -0.57
C LYS A 622 6.33 -13.39 0.45
N LYS A 623 7.68 -13.48 0.49
CA LYS A 623 8.41 -14.23 1.52
C LYS A 623 8.15 -13.71 2.94
N ARG A 624 8.01 -12.39 3.11
CA ARG A 624 7.68 -11.78 4.42
C ARG A 624 6.24 -12.07 4.84
N PHE A 625 5.28 -12.04 3.91
CA PHE A 625 3.90 -12.47 4.20
C PHE A 625 3.81 -13.96 4.53
N LYS A 626 4.58 -14.81 3.86
CA LYS A 626 4.71 -16.24 4.22
C LYS A 626 5.21 -16.44 5.66
N ASP A 627 6.15 -15.61 6.11
CA ASP A 627 6.61 -15.64 7.50
C ASP A 627 5.52 -15.20 8.48
N ALA A 628 4.79 -14.13 8.17
CA ALA A 628 3.66 -13.66 8.98
C ALA A 628 2.56 -14.73 9.08
N ARG A 629 2.21 -15.39 7.97
CA ARG A 629 1.27 -16.50 7.92
C ARG A 629 1.69 -17.65 8.84
N ARG A 630 2.98 -18.00 8.86
CA ARG A 630 3.51 -19.07 9.73
C ARG A 630 3.43 -18.69 11.21
N GLU A 631 3.83 -17.48 11.59
CA GLU A 631 3.76 -17.04 13.00
C GLU A 631 2.31 -16.91 13.47
N ALA A 632 1.42 -16.39 12.62
CA ALA A 632 -0.02 -16.35 12.89
C ALA A 632 -0.61 -17.76 13.07
N THR A 633 -0.19 -18.74 12.26
CA THR A 633 -0.58 -20.15 12.43
C THR A 633 -0.09 -20.71 13.77
N ARG A 634 1.14 -20.39 14.17
CA ARG A 634 1.71 -20.83 15.46
C ARG A 634 0.95 -20.22 16.64
N ALA A 635 0.60 -18.93 16.56
CA ALA A 635 -0.20 -18.26 17.59
C ALA A 635 -1.62 -18.85 17.67
N PHE A 636 -2.28 -19.10 16.55
CA PHE A 636 -3.60 -19.74 16.53
C PHE A 636 -3.61 -21.13 17.20
N LYS A 637 -2.54 -21.91 17.00
CA LYS A 637 -2.36 -23.25 17.59
C LYS A 637 -1.89 -23.23 19.05
N ASN A 638 -1.59 -22.07 19.63
CA ASN A 638 -1.16 -21.98 21.02
C ASN A 638 -2.38 -22.02 21.95
N GLU A 639 -2.60 -23.15 22.62
CA GLU A 639 -3.70 -23.36 23.57
C GLU A 639 -3.58 -22.50 24.84
N GLY A 640 -2.38 -21.98 25.15
CA GLY A 640 -2.17 -21.06 26.25
C GLY A 640 -2.66 -19.62 25.98
N LEU A 641 -3.03 -19.30 24.73
CA LEU A 641 -3.61 -18.00 24.38
C LEU A 641 -5.12 -17.99 24.56
N LYS A 642 -5.66 -16.82 24.90
CA LYS A 642 -7.12 -16.61 24.96
C LYS A 642 -7.74 -16.82 23.59
N THR A 643 -9.01 -17.23 23.56
CA THR A 643 -9.76 -17.44 22.32
C THR A 643 -9.75 -16.20 21.42
N SER A 644 -9.92 -15.00 21.98
CA SER A 644 -9.84 -13.73 21.24
C SER A 644 -8.51 -13.53 20.52
N ASP A 645 -7.39 -13.81 21.19
CA ASP A 645 -6.04 -13.70 20.62
C ASP A 645 -5.79 -14.74 19.53
N ARG A 646 -6.33 -15.96 19.70
CA ARG A 646 -6.28 -17.01 18.68
C ARG A 646 -7.10 -16.60 17.44
N ILE A 647 -8.30 -16.05 17.62
CA ILE A 647 -9.11 -15.54 16.50
C ILE A 647 -8.39 -14.36 15.80
N LEU A 648 -7.74 -13.48 16.57
CA LEU A 648 -6.92 -12.41 16.01
C LEU A 648 -5.75 -12.97 15.18
N ALA A 649 -5.07 -14.00 15.68
CA ALA A 649 -4.04 -14.70 14.92
C ALA A 649 -4.60 -15.30 13.63
N MET A 650 -5.83 -15.84 13.65
CA MET A 650 -6.49 -16.32 12.43
C MET A 650 -6.73 -15.19 11.41
N LYS A 651 -7.16 -14.00 11.85
CA LYS A 651 -7.28 -12.82 10.97
C LYS A 651 -5.96 -12.49 10.26
N TYR A 652 -4.86 -12.48 11.01
CA TYR A 652 -3.53 -12.24 10.43
C TYR A 652 -3.08 -13.36 9.50
N ARG A 653 -3.41 -14.62 9.79
CA ARG A 653 -3.11 -15.76 8.91
C ARG A 653 -3.82 -15.62 7.56
N VAL A 654 -5.12 -15.27 7.58
CA VAL A 654 -5.93 -15.03 6.37
C VAL A 654 -5.36 -13.87 5.57
N MET A 655 -5.12 -12.72 6.22
CA MET A 655 -4.55 -11.54 5.56
C MET A 655 -3.19 -11.82 4.92
N ALA A 656 -2.30 -12.50 5.65
CA ALA A 656 -0.98 -12.85 5.15
C ALA A 656 -1.05 -13.86 3.99
N THR A 657 -2.05 -14.75 3.98
CA THR A 657 -2.29 -15.69 2.87
C THR A 657 -2.68 -14.93 1.60
N ILE A 658 -3.61 -13.99 1.70
CA ILE A 658 -4.08 -13.17 0.57
C ILE A 658 -2.92 -12.33 -0.01
N LEU A 659 -2.13 -11.69 0.87
CA LEU A 659 -1.00 -10.87 0.47
C LEU A 659 0.18 -11.69 -0.07
N GLU A 660 0.34 -12.93 0.39
CA GLU A 660 1.33 -13.88 -0.16
C GLU A 660 0.99 -14.27 -1.60
N THR A 661 -0.28 -14.23 -2.01
CA THR A 661 -0.75 -14.59 -3.36
C THR A 661 -1.34 -13.40 -4.11
N VAL A 662 -0.89 -12.18 -3.83
CA VAL A 662 -1.46 -10.95 -4.41
C VAL A 662 -1.36 -10.88 -5.95
N ASP A 663 -0.38 -11.57 -6.53
CA ASP A 663 -0.18 -11.72 -7.97
C ASP A 663 -1.10 -12.76 -8.61
N ASN A 664 -1.64 -13.69 -7.81
CA ASN A 664 -2.70 -14.61 -8.23
C ASN A 664 -3.71 -14.83 -7.08
N PRO A 665 -4.66 -13.90 -6.88
CA PRO A 665 -5.58 -13.96 -5.74
C PRO A 665 -6.43 -15.23 -5.67
N ALA A 666 -6.63 -15.93 -6.80
CA ALA A 666 -7.31 -17.22 -6.84
C ALA A 666 -6.65 -18.30 -5.97
N ASP A 667 -5.31 -18.25 -5.84
CA ASP A 667 -4.53 -19.19 -5.03
C ASP A 667 -4.75 -19.00 -3.52
N ALA A 668 -5.32 -17.86 -3.10
CA ALA A 668 -5.64 -17.59 -1.69
C ALA A 668 -6.86 -18.39 -1.20
N VAL A 669 -7.81 -18.72 -2.09
CA VAL A 669 -9.15 -19.17 -1.70
C VAL A 669 -9.09 -20.50 -0.96
N ALA A 670 -8.36 -21.50 -1.48
CA ALA A 670 -8.28 -22.81 -0.85
C ALA A 670 -7.57 -22.77 0.52
N PRO A 671 -6.40 -22.14 0.68
CA PRO A 671 -5.77 -21.97 1.99
C PRO A 671 -6.60 -21.14 2.98
N CYS A 672 -7.31 -20.10 2.53
CA CYS A 672 -8.25 -19.35 3.36
C CYS A 672 -9.47 -20.21 3.76
N GLY A 673 -9.92 -21.12 2.89
CA GLY A 673 -10.92 -22.13 3.21
C GLY A 673 -10.49 -23.03 4.37
N VAL A 674 -9.24 -23.49 4.39
CA VAL A 674 -8.70 -24.26 5.52
C VAL A 674 -8.70 -23.42 6.81
N CYS A 675 -8.36 -22.14 6.72
CA CYS A 675 -8.37 -21.21 7.86
C CYS A 675 -9.76 -21.11 8.50
N VAL A 676 -10.83 -21.01 7.70
CA VAL A 676 -12.21 -20.94 8.20
C VAL A 676 -12.63 -22.27 8.83
N LYS A 677 -12.25 -23.41 8.23
CA LYS A 677 -12.58 -24.73 8.82
C LYS A 677 -11.96 -24.88 10.19
N GLU A 678 -10.68 -24.54 10.31
CA GLU A 678 -9.97 -24.57 11.59
C GLU A 678 -10.58 -23.59 12.62
N LEU A 679 -10.97 -22.37 12.19
CA LEU A 679 -11.60 -21.38 13.06
C LEU A 679 -12.97 -21.84 13.56
N ASN A 680 -13.83 -22.32 12.66
CA ASN A 680 -15.18 -22.77 12.96
C ASN A 680 -15.19 -24.06 13.81
N SER A 681 -14.11 -24.84 13.78
CA SER A 681 -13.94 -26.07 14.57
C SER A 681 -13.32 -25.83 15.95
N LEU A 682 -13.04 -24.58 16.34
CA LEU A 682 -12.59 -24.30 17.71
C LEU A 682 -13.73 -24.56 18.70
N SER A 683 -13.49 -25.39 19.72
CA SER A 683 -14.48 -25.71 20.75
C SER A 683 -15.09 -24.45 21.40
N ALA A 684 -14.28 -23.44 21.68
CA ALA A 684 -14.75 -22.16 22.22
C ALA A 684 -15.68 -21.39 21.24
N VAL A 685 -15.46 -21.51 19.93
CA VAL A 685 -16.33 -20.94 18.89
C VAL A 685 -17.64 -21.72 18.83
N GLN A 686 -17.58 -23.05 18.69
CA GLN A 686 -18.76 -23.91 18.63
C GLN A 686 -19.66 -23.73 19.86
N ASN A 687 -19.06 -23.75 21.06
CA ASN A 687 -19.78 -23.51 22.32
C ASN A 687 -20.39 -22.10 22.38
N SER A 688 -19.71 -21.09 21.82
CA SER A 688 -20.25 -19.73 21.78
C SER A 688 -21.50 -19.64 20.90
N PHE A 689 -21.48 -20.27 19.72
CA PHE A 689 -22.64 -20.35 18.83
C PHE A 689 -23.76 -21.20 19.46
N ASP A 690 -23.46 -22.38 20.00
CA ASP A 690 -24.45 -23.26 20.63
C ASP A 690 -25.20 -22.55 21.79
N VAL A 691 -24.46 -22.02 22.76
CA VAL A 691 -25.04 -21.38 23.96
C VAL A 691 -25.83 -20.12 23.60
N GLN A 692 -25.36 -19.33 22.62
CA GLN A 692 -25.97 -18.04 22.30
C GLN A 692 -27.21 -18.18 21.41
N LEU A 693 -27.31 -19.27 20.63
CA LEU A 693 -28.39 -19.49 19.65
C LEU A 693 -29.49 -20.45 20.15
N LYS A 694 -29.33 -21.07 21.34
CA LYS A 694 -30.36 -21.87 22.02
C LYS A 694 -31.55 -21.01 22.50
N THR A 695 -32.77 -21.55 22.41
CA THR A 695 -34.04 -20.90 22.80
C THR A 695 -34.68 -21.56 24.04
N GLY A 696 -35.56 -20.84 24.76
CA GLY A 696 -36.35 -21.38 25.90
C GLY A 696 -35.79 -21.13 27.32
N ILE A 697 -36.26 -21.91 28.31
CA ILE A 697 -35.95 -21.81 29.76
C ILE A 697 -34.44 -22.00 30.07
N GLN A 698 -33.68 -22.57 29.14
CA GLN A 698 -32.21 -22.72 29.24
C GLN A 698 -31.42 -21.40 29.06
N LYS A 699 -32.07 -20.27 28.74
CA LYS A 699 -31.45 -18.92 28.69
C LYS A 699 -30.72 -18.51 29.98
N VAL A 700 -31.09 -19.09 31.12
CA VAL A 700 -30.56 -18.77 32.45
C VAL A 700 -29.06 -19.11 32.56
N TRP A 701 -28.56 -20.12 31.84
CA TRP A 701 -27.14 -20.50 31.84
C TRP A 701 -26.27 -19.59 30.98
N GLY A 702 -26.87 -18.73 30.14
CA GLY A 702 -26.20 -17.78 29.24
C GLY A 702 -25.94 -16.38 29.84
N LEU A 703 -26.13 -16.18 31.15
CA LEU A 703 -25.96 -14.88 31.82
C LEU A 703 -24.49 -14.49 32.05
N PHE A 704 -23.60 -15.46 32.28
CA PHE A 704 -22.16 -15.21 32.45
C PHE A 704 -21.42 -15.25 31.12
N GLY A 705 -20.49 -14.33 30.87
CA GLY A 705 -19.64 -14.31 29.66
C GLY A 705 -20.35 -13.94 28.35
N LYS A 706 -21.54 -13.34 28.41
CA LYS A 706 -22.38 -13.06 27.25
C LYS A 706 -21.76 -12.08 26.26
N GLU A 707 -21.03 -11.06 26.74
CA GLU A 707 -20.32 -10.14 25.84
C GLU A 707 -19.14 -10.80 25.12
N GLU A 708 -18.35 -11.60 25.84
CA GLU A 708 -17.21 -12.33 25.25
C GLU A 708 -17.66 -13.30 24.14
N ARG A 709 -18.74 -14.07 24.36
CA ARG A 709 -19.32 -14.94 23.33
C ARG A 709 -19.80 -14.18 22.10
N ARG A 710 -20.44 -13.02 22.29
CA ARG A 710 -20.88 -12.16 21.17
C ARG A 710 -19.70 -11.62 20.39
N GLU A 711 -18.62 -11.25 21.08
CA GLU A 711 -17.40 -10.80 20.45
C GLU A 711 -16.73 -11.92 19.64
N ILE A 712 -16.74 -13.16 20.15
CA ILE A 712 -16.30 -14.36 19.41
C ILE A 712 -17.15 -14.56 18.15
N ILE A 713 -18.48 -14.57 18.27
CA ILE A 713 -19.40 -14.73 17.12
C ILE A 713 -19.13 -13.63 16.08
N PHE A 714 -19.06 -12.37 16.49
CA PHE A 714 -18.73 -11.25 15.61
C PHE A 714 -17.40 -11.45 14.88
N ASN A 715 -16.34 -11.80 15.61
CA ASN A 715 -15.01 -11.96 15.02
C ASN A 715 -14.96 -13.13 14.03
N VAL A 716 -15.71 -14.20 14.29
CA VAL A 716 -15.87 -15.34 13.38
C VAL A 716 -16.65 -14.93 12.12
N CYS A 717 -17.79 -14.24 12.27
CA CYS A 717 -18.56 -13.70 11.14
C CYS A 717 -17.70 -12.76 10.29
N HIS A 718 -16.91 -11.89 10.92
CA HIS A 718 -16.04 -10.96 10.22
C HIS A 718 -14.97 -11.67 9.37
N VAL A 719 -14.31 -12.70 9.90
CA VAL A 719 -13.34 -13.50 9.13
C VAL A 719 -14.03 -14.23 7.97
N ASN A 720 -15.19 -14.85 8.23
CA ASN A 720 -15.97 -15.52 7.20
C ASN A 720 -16.38 -14.52 6.08
N ARG A 721 -16.78 -13.30 6.46
CA ARG A 721 -17.23 -12.26 5.53
C ARG A 721 -16.12 -11.81 4.58
N VAL A 722 -14.93 -11.53 5.11
CA VAL A 722 -13.78 -11.10 4.30
C VAL A 722 -13.43 -12.15 3.25
N ILE A 723 -13.45 -13.43 3.62
CA ILE A 723 -13.07 -14.49 2.68
C ILE A 723 -14.21 -14.77 1.69
N PHE A 724 -15.46 -14.69 2.12
CA PHE A 724 -16.63 -14.74 1.24
C PHE A 724 -16.57 -13.65 0.18
N ASP A 725 -16.28 -12.39 0.56
CA ASP A 725 -16.18 -11.27 -0.38
C ASP A 725 -15.07 -11.49 -1.43
N ILE A 726 -13.94 -12.09 -1.03
CA ILE A 726 -12.84 -12.45 -1.94
C ILE A 726 -13.22 -13.58 -2.88
N ALA A 727 -13.82 -14.65 -2.35
CA ALA A 727 -14.30 -15.77 -3.16
C ALA A 727 -15.34 -15.31 -4.19
N LEU A 728 -16.27 -14.44 -3.76
CA LEU A 728 -17.29 -13.85 -4.62
C LEU A 728 -16.68 -12.96 -5.72
N ALA A 729 -15.69 -12.14 -5.39
CA ALA A 729 -14.97 -11.34 -6.39
C ALA A 729 -14.26 -12.20 -7.45
N LEU A 730 -13.85 -13.40 -7.08
CA LEU A 730 -13.21 -14.40 -7.94
C LEU A 730 -14.20 -15.36 -8.62
N GLY A 731 -15.52 -15.16 -8.45
CA GLY A 731 -16.55 -16.00 -9.06
C GLY A 731 -16.68 -17.41 -8.46
N ARG A 732 -16.15 -17.64 -7.25
CA ARG A 732 -16.27 -18.93 -6.55
C ARG A 732 -17.43 -18.89 -5.55
N LEU A 733 -18.43 -19.72 -5.78
CA LEU A 733 -19.69 -19.78 -5.02
C LEU A 733 -19.64 -20.73 -3.81
N ASP A 734 -18.67 -21.63 -3.81
CA ASP A 734 -18.57 -22.76 -2.88
C ASP A 734 -18.07 -22.35 -1.48
N PHE A 735 -17.95 -21.05 -1.21
CA PHE A 735 -17.39 -20.51 0.04
C PHE A 735 -18.46 -20.19 1.08
N ASN A 736 -19.19 -21.21 1.54
CA ASN A 736 -20.10 -21.07 2.69
C ASN A 736 -19.78 -22.13 3.74
N GLN A 737 -18.99 -21.76 4.74
CA GLN A 737 -18.57 -22.68 5.79
C GLN A 737 -19.43 -22.54 7.03
N SER A 738 -20.04 -23.65 7.44
CA SER A 738 -20.85 -23.73 8.64
C SER A 738 -20.00 -23.91 9.91
N VAL A 739 -20.52 -23.46 11.04
CA VAL A 739 -20.09 -23.86 12.38
C VAL A 739 -20.96 -25.03 12.81
N ASP A 740 -20.33 -26.13 13.20
CA ASP A 740 -21.01 -27.31 13.75
C ASP A 740 -21.27 -27.08 15.24
N ILE A 741 -22.55 -27.12 15.65
CA ILE A 741 -23.00 -26.95 17.03
C ILE A 741 -23.65 -28.23 17.59
N GLY A 742 -23.37 -29.40 16.99
CA GLY A 742 -23.93 -30.69 17.40
C GLY A 742 -25.13 -31.09 16.55
N GLU A 743 -26.36 -30.87 17.04
CA GLU A 743 -27.59 -31.28 16.33
C GLU A 743 -27.89 -30.43 15.08
N ASN A 744 -27.20 -29.30 14.90
CA ASN A 744 -27.41 -28.37 13.80
C ASN A 744 -26.10 -27.75 13.31
N ARG A 745 -26.14 -27.22 12.08
CA ARG A 745 -25.07 -26.41 11.49
C ARG A 745 -25.53 -24.97 11.30
N VAL A 746 -24.68 -24.01 11.65
CA VAL A 746 -24.97 -22.57 11.56
C VAL A 746 -24.11 -21.95 10.47
N ILE A 747 -24.71 -21.23 9.52
CA ILE A 747 -23.97 -20.44 8.53
C ILE A 747 -23.78 -19.03 9.10
N PRO A 748 -22.57 -18.63 9.52
CA PRO A 748 -22.36 -17.38 10.27
C PRO A 748 -22.79 -16.11 9.53
N LEU A 749 -22.82 -16.13 8.19
CA LEU A 749 -23.09 -14.97 7.36
C LEU A 749 -24.58 -14.76 7.04
N CYS A 750 -25.41 -15.79 7.20
CA CYS A 750 -26.80 -15.79 6.72
C CYS A 750 -27.82 -16.23 7.78
N ASP A 751 -27.39 -16.86 8.88
CA ASP A 751 -28.30 -17.33 9.93
C ASP A 751 -28.97 -16.15 10.66
N ALA A 752 -30.31 -16.13 10.66
CA ALA A 752 -31.10 -15.06 11.24
C ALA A 752 -30.87 -14.90 12.75
N ARG A 753 -30.63 -15.99 13.48
CA ARG A 753 -30.34 -15.95 14.92
C ARG A 753 -28.99 -15.28 15.17
N VAL A 754 -28.02 -15.44 14.26
CA VAL A 754 -26.73 -14.75 14.31
C VAL A 754 -26.92 -13.27 14.00
N LYS A 755 -27.73 -12.92 12.99
CA LYS A 755 -28.10 -11.53 12.68
C LYS A 755 -28.69 -10.83 13.90
N ASP A 756 -29.63 -11.46 14.63
CA ASP A 756 -30.22 -10.91 15.86
C ASP A 756 -29.21 -10.66 16.99
N VAL A 757 -28.19 -11.52 17.08
CA VAL A 757 -27.11 -11.36 18.06
C VAL A 757 -26.23 -10.16 17.69
N LEU A 758 -25.98 -9.94 16.40
CA LEU A 758 -25.12 -8.87 15.88
C LEU A 758 -25.84 -7.50 15.81
N LEU A 759 -27.15 -7.50 15.53
CA LEU A 759 -28.02 -6.31 15.53
C LEU A 759 -27.97 -5.55 16.85
N LYS A 760 -27.86 -6.27 17.98
CA LYS A 760 -27.81 -5.66 19.32
C LYS A 760 -26.60 -4.76 19.57
N HIS A 761 -25.60 -4.80 18.69
CA HIS A 761 -24.35 -4.03 18.78
C HIS A 761 -24.02 -3.30 17.47
N SER A 762 -24.99 -3.09 16.58
CA SER A 762 -24.78 -2.45 15.27
C SER A 762 -23.69 -3.13 14.42
N LYS A 763 -23.62 -4.47 14.49
CA LYS A 763 -22.58 -5.31 13.85
C LYS A 763 -23.13 -6.20 12.74
N GLU A 764 -24.36 -5.96 12.29
CA GLU A 764 -25.06 -6.72 11.25
C GLU A 764 -24.38 -6.66 9.88
N TYR A 765 -23.48 -5.70 9.64
CA TYR A 765 -22.67 -5.60 8.43
C TYR A 765 -21.75 -6.81 8.20
N CYS A 766 -21.52 -7.65 9.21
CA CYS A 766 -20.80 -8.91 9.04
C CYS A 766 -21.66 -10.01 8.40
N CYS A 767 -22.97 -9.86 8.39
CA CYS A 767 -23.88 -10.73 7.65
C CYS A 767 -23.94 -10.29 6.18
N VAL A 768 -24.36 -11.18 5.29
CA VAL A 768 -24.70 -10.82 3.91
C VAL A 768 -26.07 -10.13 3.95
N PRO A 769 -26.18 -8.82 3.62
CA PRO A 769 -27.46 -8.15 3.62
C PRO A 769 -28.33 -8.71 2.50
N LEU A 770 -29.58 -9.05 2.81
CA LEU A 770 -30.62 -9.20 1.80
C LEU A 770 -30.93 -7.81 1.24
N ARG A 771 -30.79 -7.64 -0.07
CA ARG A 771 -31.11 -6.38 -0.73
C ARG A 771 -32.46 -6.53 -1.45
N LEU A 772 -33.38 -5.63 -1.16
CA LEU A 772 -34.65 -5.53 -1.89
C LEU A 772 -34.41 -4.73 -3.18
N LEU A 773 -34.75 -5.30 -4.33
CA LEU A 773 -34.71 -4.62 -5.62
C LEU A 773 -36.04 -3.94 -5.90
N GLY A 774 -36.01 -2.76 -6.53
CA GLY A 774 -37.22 -2.09 -7.02
C GLY A 774 -38.14 -1.49 -5.96
N GLN A 775 -37.65 -1.25 -4.74
CA GLN A 775 -38.36 -0.49 -3.68
C GLN A 775 -37.90 0.97 -3.57
N GLU A 776 -36.71 1.28 -4.09
CA GLU A 776 -36.07 2.60 -4.01
C GLU A 776 -36.18 3.37 -5.34
N GLY A 777 -36.33 4.70 -5.26
CA GLY A 777 -36.47 5.59 -6.42
C GLY A 777 -37.89 6.11 -6.62
N GLU A 778 -38.13 6.75 -7.76
CA GLU A 778 -39.44 7.28 -8.14
C GLU A 778 -40.49 6.17 -8.22
N GLU A 779 -41.74 6.48 -7.84
CA GLU A 779 -42.85 5.51 -7.76
C GLU A 779 -43.10 4.75 -9.08
N GLU A 780 -42.76 5.34 -10.22
CA GLU A 780 -42.90 4.69 -11.52
C GLU A 780 -41.89 3.56 -11.74
N HIS A 781 -40.68 3.69 -11.19
CA HIS A 781 -39.60 2.73 -11.30
C HIS A 781 -39.77 1.54 -10.35
N LYS A 782 -40.58 1.69 -9.30
CA LYS A 782 -40.82 0.63 -8.31
C LYS A 782 -41.53 -0.58 -8.92
N LEU A 783 -41.20 -1.77 -8.43
CA LEU A 783 -41.85 -3.01 -8.83
C LEU A 783 -43.25 -3.09 -8.23
N LYS A 784 -44.25 -3.39 -9.06
CA LYS A 784 -45.66 -3.42 -8.65
C LYS A 784 -46.17 -4.85 -8.46
N ASP A 785 -45.96 -5.70 -9.47
CA ASP A 785 -46.31 -7.12 -9.47
C ASP A 785 -45.29 -7.90 -10.31
N PRO A 786 -44.06 -8.08 -9.78
CA PRO A 786 -43.02 -8.82 -10.48
C PRO A 786 -43.37 -10.31 -10.57
N LEU A 787 -43.14 -10.92 -11.73
CA LEU A 787 -43.44 -12.33 -12.00
C LEU A 787 -42.17 -13.14 -12.29
N GLY A 788 -41.51 -12.91 -13.42
CA GLY A 788 -40.26 -13.56 -13.82
C GLY A 788 -39.03 -12.66 -13.66
N ILE A 789 -37.86 -13.30 -13.57
CA ILE A 789 -36.56 -12.65 -13.45
C ILE A 789 -35.47 -13.41 -14.21
N ALA A 790 -34.59 -12.68 -14.89
CA ALA A 790 -33.41 -13.20 -15.57
C ALA A 790 -32.19 -12.30 -15.35
N THR A 791 -31.00 -12.81 -15.66
CA THR A 791 -29.76 -12.03 -15.70
C THR A 791 -29.13 -12.07 -17.08
N ASN A 792 -28.38 -11.03 -17.42
CA ASN A 792 -27.56 -11.00 -18.63
C ASN A 792 -26.07 -11.17 -18.29
N SER A 793 -25.22 -11.26 -19.31
CA SER A 793 -23.77 -11.42 -19.16
C SER A 793 -23.10 -10.28 -18.37
N SER A 794 -23.71 -9.07 -18.40
CA SER A 794 -23.25 -7.88 -17.67
C SER A 794 -23.63 -7.90 -16.18
N GLY A 795 -24.43 -8.88 -15.74
CA GLY A 795 -24.92 -9.01 -14.37
C GLY A 795 -26.06 -8.07 -14.02
N GLU A 796 -26.75 -7.52 -15.02
CA GLU A 796 -27.99 -6.77 -14.84
C GLU A 796 -29.15 -7.73 -14.56
N PHE A 797 -30.13 -7.27 -13.79
CA PHE A 797 -31.36 -8.01 -13.48
C PHE A 797 -32.49 -7.52 -14.39
N ILE A 798 -33.10 -8.43 -15.11
CA ILE A 798 -34.22 -8.17 -16.01
C ILE A 798 -35.47 -8.77 -15.37
N VAL A 799 -36.43 -7.93 -15.03
CA VAL A 799 -37.63 -8.30 -14.27
C VAL A 799 -38.88 -7.98 -15.10
N THR A 800 -39.80 -8.92 -15.20
CA THR A 800 -41.13 -8.66 -15.76
C THR A 800 -42.06 -8.12 -14.68
N ASP A 801 -42.66 -6.96 -14.91
CA ASP A 801 -43.53 -6.26 -13.96
C ASP A 801 -44.80 -5.79 -14.70
N LEU A 802 -45.92 -6.49 -14.48
CA LEU A 802 -47.21 -6.26 -15.15
C LEU A 802 -47.12 -6.27 -16.69
N HIS A 803 -46.99 -5.09 -17.30
CA HIS A 803 -46.97 -4.85 -18.75
C HIS A 803 -45.57 -4.48 -19.27
N TYR A 804 -44.59 -4.46 -18.37
CA TYR A 804 -43.26 -3.93 -18.61
C TYR A 804 -42.17 -4.98 -18.40
N VAL A 805 -41.08 -4.82 -19.13
CA VAL A 805 -39.77 -5.39 -18.79
C VAL A 805 -38.95 -4.27 -18.17
N LYS A 806 -38.52 -4.43 -16.93
CA LYS A 806 -37.68 -3.49 -16.21
C LYS A 806 -36.27 -4.06 -16.08
N VAL A 807 -35.26 -3.25 -16.34
CA VAL A 807 -33.85 -3.62 -16.21
C VAL A 807 -33.24 -2.84 -15.06
N PHE A 808 -32.55 -3.55 -14.18
CA PHE A 808 -31.81 -3.02 -13.05
C PHE A 808 -30.33 -3.38 -13.22
N ASP A 809 -29.44 -2.47 -12.85
CA ASP A 809 -28.01 -2.74 -12.93
C ASP A 809 -27.57 -3.80 -11.90
N LYS A 810 -26.29 -4.19 -11.94
CA LYS A 810 -25.71 -5.14 -10.97
C LYS A 810 -25.79 -4.70 -9.51
N SER A 811 -26.07 -3.42 -9.25
CA SER A 811 -26.32 -2.88 -7.92
C SER A 811 -27.80 -2.88 -7.56
N GLY A 812 -28.71 -3.23 -8.46
CA GLY A 812 -30.15 -3.19 -8.23
C GLY A 812 -30.78 -1.81 -8.45
N LYS A 813 -30.05 -0.86 -9.06
CA LYS A 813 -30.58 0.45 -9.42
C LYS A 813 -31.31 0.35 -10.76
N PHE A 814 -32.46 1.01 -10.87
CA PHE A 814 -33.23 1.07 -12.11
C PHE A 814 -32.41 1.67 -13.26
N VAL A 815 -32.43 1.00 -14.42
CA VAL A 815 -31.75 1.43 -15.65
C VAL A 815 -32.76 1.87 -16.70
N LYS A 816 -33.74 1.02 -17.02
CA LYS A 816 -34.73 1.28 -18.07
C LYS A 816 -35.97 0.39 -17.93
N GLN A 817 -37.04 0.79 -18.61
CA GLN A 817 -38.26 -0.01 -18.78
C GLN A 817 -38.71 -0.02 -20.25
N SER A 818 -39.22 -1.16 -20.71
CA SER A 818 -39.82 -1.34 -22.04
C SER A 818 -41.26 -1.84 -21.90
N SER A 819 -42.20 -1.19 -22.58
CA SER A 819 -43.60 -1.62 -22.62
C SER A 819 -43.80 -2.75 -23.64
N LEU A 820 -44.54 -3.78 -23.26
CA LEU A 820 -44.92 -4.89 -24.14
C LEU A 820 -46.33 -4.75 -24.72
N SER A 821 -47.10 -3.76 -24.26
CA SER A 821 -48.41 -3.44 -24.81
C SER A 821 -48.25 -2.77 -26.17
N THR A 822 -48.75 -3.41 -27.22
CA THR A 822 -48.64 -2.90 -28.59
C THR A 822 -49.79 -1.96 -28.97
N ASN A 823 -50.95 -2.00 -28.28
CA ASN A 823 -52.15 -1.17 -28.52
C ASN A 823 -52.96 -0.99 -27.22
N GLU A 824 -53.70 0.12 -27.06
CA GLU A 824 -54.50 0.42 -25.84
C GLU A 824 -55.65 -0.56 -25.55
N VAL A 825 -56.14 -1.26 -26.58
CA VAL A 825 -57.29 -2.18 -26.48
C VAL A 825 -56.92 -3.55 -25.91
N ASN A 826 -55.69 -4.02 -26.16
CA ASN A 826 -55.25 -5.36 -25.78
C ASN A 826 -54.26 -5.29 -24.61
N LYS A 827 -54.59 -5.94 -23.49
CA LYS A 827 -53.69 -6.01 -22.33
C LYS A 827 -52.72 -7.19 -22.46
N THR A 828 -51.43 -6.90 -22.64
CA THR A 828 -50.33 -7.88 -22.66
C THR A 828 -49.68 -7.96 -21.29
N PHE A 829 -49.80 -9.09 -20.60
CA PHE A 829 -49.12 -9.30 -19.31
C PHE A 829 -47.83 -10.09 -19.50
N ALA A 830 -46.72 -9.54 -19.03
CA ALA A 830 -45.45 -10.24 -18.96
C ALA A 830 -45.49 -11.27 -17.82
N ARG A 831 -45.04 -12.50 -18.07
CA ARG A 831 -45.05 -13.58 -17.06
C ARG A 831 -43.64 -14.01 -16.69
N GLU A 832 -42.90 -14.52 -17.66
CA GLU A 832 -41.57 -15.08 -17.45
C GLU A 832 -40.57 -14.42 -18.39
N VAL A 833 -39.30 -14.42 -18.01
CA VAL A 833 -38.22 -13.86 -18.82
C VAL A 833 -36.99 -14.76 -18.81
N ALA A 834 -36.34 -14.87 -19.95
CA ALA A 834 -35.09 -15.59 -20.14
C ALA A 834 -34.14 -14.82 -21.05
N THR A 835 -32.86 -15.14 -21.00
CA THR A 835 -31.81 -14.52 -21.82
C THR A 835 -31.01 -15.58 -22.57
N ASP A 836 -30.67 -15.28 -23.83
CA ASP A 836 -29.76 -16.11 -24.62
C ASP A 836 -28.28 -15.70 -24.40
N MET A 837 -27.36 -16.39 -25.07
CA MET A 837 -25.92 -16.10 -25.01
C MET A 837 -25.51 -14.76 -25.65
N SER A 838 -26.42 -14.13 -26.41
CA SER A 838 -26.22 -12.81 -27.03
C SER A 838 -26.90 -11.69 -26.23
N ASP A 839 -27.35 -11.99 -25.00
CA ASP A 839 -28.13 -11.10 -24.14
C ASP A 839 -29.45 -10.60 -24.78
N ASN A 840 -30.00 -11.32 -25.76
CA ASN A 840 -31.37 -11.08 -26.20
C ASN A 840 -32.34 -11.56 -25.12
N ILE A 841 -33.42 -10.80 -24.95
CA ILE A 841 -34.39 -11.00 -23.89
C ILE A 841 -35.61 -11.69 -24.49
N PHE A 842 -36.00 -12.83 -23.95
CA PHE A 842 -37.20 -13.56 -24.33
C PHE A 842 -38.22 -13.43 -23.21
N VAL A 843 -39.44 -13.01 -23.54
CA VAL A 843 -40.49 -12.76 -22.56
C VAL A 843 -41.73 -13.59 -22.91
N LEU A 844 -42.15 -14.44 -21.99
CA LEU A 844 -43.43 -15.15 -22.08
C LEU A 844 -44.53 -14.17 -21.70
N THR A 845 -45.47 -13.97 -22.61
CA THR A 845 -46.56 -13.00 -22.43
C THR A 845 -47.92 -13.66 -22.57
N ARG A 846 -48.87 -13.16 -21.79
CA ARG A 846 -50.29 -13.50 -21.88
C ARG A 846 -51.06 -12.33 -22.45
N LEU A 847 -51.59 -12.50 -23.66
CA LEU A 847 -52.46 -11.52 -24.30
C LEU A 847 -53.92 -11.80 -23.93
N LYS A 848 -54.59 -10.80 -23.33
CA LYS A 848 -56.03 -10.84 -23.04
C LYS A 848 -56.78 -9.99 -24.06
N LYS A 849 -57.53 -10.63 -24.96
CA LYS A 849 -58.44 -9.95 -25.90
C LYS A 849 -59.81 -9.67 -25.24
N PRO A 850 -60.58 -8.67 -25.73
CA PRO A 850 -61.93 -8.38 -25.23
C PRO A 850 -62.90 -9.57 -25.35
N GLU A 851 -62.74 -10.41 -26.39
CA GLU A 851 -63.67 -11.50 -26.77
C GLU A 851 -63.39 -12.86 -26.08
N ARG A 852 -62.84 -12.86 -24.86
CA ARG A 852 -62.48 -14.06 -24.04
C ARG A 852 -61.39 -14.99 -24.59
N GLU A 853 -60.85 -14.79 -25.78
CA GLU A 853 -59.70 -15.58 -26.26
C GLU A 853 -58.41 -15.19 -25.50
N ARG A 854 -57.79 -16.17 -24.84
CA ARG A 854 -56.46 -16.05 -24.22
C ARG A 854 -55.45 -16.62 -25.21
N SER A 855 -54.36 -15.88 -25.48
CA SER A 855 -53.26 -16.41 -26.28
C SER A 855 -51.92 -16.11 -25.62
N TYR A 856 -50.97 -17.03 -25.78
CA TYR A 856 -49.62 -16.90 -25.25
C TYR A 856 -48.63 -16.69 -26.37
N TRP A 857 -47.69 -15.79 -26.12
CA TRP A 857 -46.71 -15.34 -27.09
C TRP A 857 -45.35 -15.21 -26.42
N VAL A 858 -44.30 -15.48 -27.18
CA VAL A 858 -42.93 -15.17 -26.78
C VAL A 858 -42.49 -13.92 -27.55
N TYR A 859 -42.10 -12.89 -26.81
CA TYR A 859 -41.54 -11.66 -27.35
C TYR A 859 -40.02 -11.77 -27.26
N LYS A 860 -39.33 -11.60 -28.39
CA LYS A 860 -37.87 -11.51 -28.45
C LYS A 860 -37.48 -10.03 -28.57
N LEU A 861 -36.80 -9.53 -27.56
CA LEU A 861 -36.24 -8.20 -27.52
C LEU A 861 -34.71 -8.31 -27.67
N THR A 862 -34.10 -7.29 -28.24
CA THR A 862 -32.64 -7.15 -28.27
C THR A 862 -32.10 -6.91 -26.85
N LYS A 863 -30.77 -6.93 -26.67
CA LYS A 863 -30.11 -6.48 -25.42
C LYS A 863 -30.50 -5.04 -25.02
N THR A 864 -30.84 -4.20 -26.00
CA THR A 864 -31.31 -2.83 -25.77
C THR A 864 -32.79 -2.78 -25.36
N ALA A 865 -33.44 -3.94 -25.22
CA ALA A 865 -34.85 -4.11 -24.86
C ALA A 865 -35.79 -3.49 -25.91
N ASP A 866 -35.37 -3.50 -27.17
CA ASP A 866 -36.18 -3.15 -28.33
C ASP A 866 -36.83 -4.42 -28.90
N LEU A 867 -38.11 -4.34 -29.25
CA LEU A 867 -38.83 -5.49 -29.80
C LEU A 867 -38.28 -5.87 -31.18
N HIS A 868 -37.72 -7.08 -31.30
CA HIS A 868 -37.15 -7.60 -32.54
C HIS A 868 -38.10 -8.57 -33.25
N HIS A 869 -38.71 -9.49 -32.50
CA HIS A 869 -39.61 -10.51 -33.05
C HIS A 869 -40.65 -10.94 -32.02
N LYS A 870 -41.75 -11.53 -32.47
CA LYS A 870 -42.70 -12.23 -31.59
C LYS A 870 -43.36 -13.39 -32.32
N PHE A 871 -43.65 -14.47 -31.59
CA PHE A 871 -44.34 -15.63 -32.13
C PHE A 871 -45.37 -16.17 -31.14
N ARG A 872 -46.43 -16.79 -31.68
CA ARG A 872 -47.53 -17.37 -30.91
C ARG A 872 -47.19 -18.81 -30.54
N LEU A 873 -47.49 -19.20 -29.30
CA LEU A 873 -47.39 -20.60 -28.85
C LEU A 873 -48.61 -21.41 -29.33
N ARG A 874 -48.44 -22.72 -29.56
CA ARG A 874 -49.46 -23.55 -30.23
C ARG A 874 -50.74 -23.75 -29.40
N GLY A 875 -50.66 -23.76 -28.07
CA GLY A 875 -51.78 -24.04 -27.18
C GLY A 875 -52.58 -22.80 -26.75
N GLU A 876 -53.86 -23.01 -26.44
CA GLU A 876 -54.72 -22.01 -25.78
C GLU A 876 -54.68 -22.10 -24.24
N SER A 877 -54.03 -23.16 -23.75
CA SER A 877 -53.76 -23.52 -22.36
C SER A 877 -52.81 -22.57 -21.62
N LEU A 878 -52.68 -22.76 -20.30
CA LEU A 878 -51.73 -22.00 -19.47
C LEU A 878 -50.29 -22.41 -19.78
N TYR A 879 -49.44 -21.40 -19.98
CA TYR A 879 -47.99 -21.56 -20.09
C TYR A 879 -47.25 -21.04 -18.85
N TRP A 880 -46.20 -21.75 -18.48
CA TRP A 880 -45.33 -21.54 -17.31
C TRP A 880 -43.87 -21.78 -17.69
N GLY A 881 -42.95 -21.16 -16.96
CA GLY A 881 -41.52 -21.30 -17.21
C GLY A 881 -41.08 -20.82 -18.60
N LEU A 882 -39.85 -20.36 -18.68
CA LEU A 882 -39.22 -20.00 -19.94
C LEU A 882 -37.72 -20.18 -19.79
N SER A 883 -37.12 -20.91 -20.70
CA SER A 883 -35.67 -21.05 -20.78
C SER A 883 -35.21 -21.01 -22.22
N VAL A 884 -33.98 -20.55 -22.43
CA VAL A 884 -33.37 -20.48 -23.76
C VAL A 884 -32.02 -21.17 -23.70
N SER A 885 -31.84 -22.16 -24.57
CA SER A 885 -30.62 -22.95 -24.68
C SER A 885 -29.52 -22.19 -25.42
N ASP A 886 -28.28 -22.63 -25.25
CA ASP A 886 -27.11 -22.07 -25.94
C ASP A 886 -27.18 -22.27 -27.47
N LYS A 887 -27.98 -23.25 -27.93
CA LYS A 887 -28.25 -23.53 -29.35
C LYS A 887 -29.43 -22.71 -29.91
N GLY A 888 -29.99 -21.78 -29.13
CA GLY A 888 -31.12 -20.96 -29.57
C GLY A 888 -32.43 -21.74 -29.67
N LYS A 889 -32.68 -22.64 -28.70
CA LYS A 889 -33.99 -23.28 -28.52
C LYS A 889 -34.71 -22.63 -27.35
N VAL A 890 -35.99 -22.33 -27.54
CA VAL A 890 -36.88 -21.78 -26.52
C VAL A 890 -37.71 -22.92 -25.94
N VAL A 891 -37.64 -23.12 -24.63
CA VAL A 891 -38.35 -24.19 -23.91
C VAL A 891 -39.31 -23.58 -22.90
N THR A 892 -40.56 -24.09 -22.88
CA THR A 892 -41.63 -23.62 -21.99
C THR A 892 -42.54 -24.78 -21.59
N LEU A 893 -43.25 -24.64 -20.47
CA LEU A 893 -44.21 -25.63 -19.97
C LEU A 893 -45.63 -25.23 -20.34
N ARG A 894 -46.41 -26.18 -20.82
CA ARG A 894 -47.86 -26.08 -21.07
C ARG A 894 -48.59 -27.06 -20.16
N ASP A 895 -49.72 -26.63 -19.61
CA ASP A 895 -50.64 -27.49 -18.82
C ASP A 895 -49.99 -28.18 -17.60
N LEU A 896 -48.88 -27.64 -17.09
CA LEU A 896 -48.10 -28.16 -15.94
C LEU A 896 -47.35 -29.49 -16.18
N ASP A 897 -47.66 -30.24 -17.24
CA ASP A 897 -47.07 -31.57 -17.49
C ASP A 897 -46.32 -31.69 -18.82
N THR A 898 -46.48 -30.71 -19.72
CA THR A 898 -46.01 -30.80 -21.10
C THR A 898 -44.90 -29.78 -21.34
N VAL A 899 -43.71 -30.24 -21.72
CA VAL A 899 -42.63 -29.37 -22.18
C VAL A 899 -42.76 -29.17 -23.69
N GLU A 900 -42.72 -27.92 -24.15
CA GLU A 900 -42.70 -27.56 -25.57
C GLU A 900 -41.37 -26.87 -25.93
N GLU A 901 -40.81 -27.25 -27.07
CA GLU A 901 -39.60 -26.64 -27.62
C GLU A 901 -39.87 -25.95 -28.95
N TYR A 902 -39.31 -24.76 -29.11
CA TYR A 902 -39.40 -23.90 -30.28
C TYR A 902 -38.01 -23.41 -30.72
N ASN A 903 -37.85 -23.11 -32.00
CA ASN A 903 -36.74 -22.29 -32.49
C ASN A 903 -36.96 -20.81 -32.11
N THR A 904 -35.90 -19.99 -32.13
CA THR A 904 -36.00 -18.56 -31.80
C THR A 904 -36.78 -17.70 -32.82
N ASP A 905 -37.05 -18.24 -34.01
CA ASP A 905 -37.97 -17.68 -35.01
C ASP A 905 -39.44 -18.03 -34.74
N GLY A 906 -39.70 -18.95 -33.80
CA GLY A 906 -41.03 -19.40 -33.41
C GLY A 906 -41.49 -20.69 -34.07
N GLU A 907 -40.65 -21.34 -34.89
CA GLU A 907 -40.98 -22.66 -35.43
C GLU A 907 -41.03 -23.70 -34.31
N PHE A 908 -42.12 -24.45 -34.26
CA PHE A 908 -42.29 -25.53 -33.28
C PHE A 908 -41.37 -26.71 -33.61
N VAL A 909 -40.69 -27.24 -32.60
CA VAL A 909 -39.76 -28.37 -32.75
C VAL A 909 -40.39 -29.67 -32.25
N ARG A 910 -40.80 -29.73 -30.97
CA ARG A 910 -41.30 -30.96 -30.33
C ARG A 910 -42.03 -30.70 -29.01
N ILE A 911 -42.69 -31.75 -28.51
CA ILE A 911 -43.25 -31.84 -27.16
C ILE A 911 -42.72 -33.09 -26.45
N PHE A 912 -42.57 -33.03 -25.12
CA PHE A 912 -42.18 -34.16 -24.27
C PHE A 912 -42.64 -33.96 -22.81
N GLY A 913 -42.43 -34.95 -21.93
CA GLY A 913 -42.75 -34.88 -20.50
C GLY A 913 -44.15 -35.36 -20.08
N GLN A 914 -45.09 -35.48 -21.02
CA GLN A 914 -46.46 -35.95 -20.77
C GLN A 914 -46.49 -37.34 -20.12
N GLY A 915 -47.23 -37.46 -19.02
CA GLY A 915 -47.36 -38.71 -18.26
C GLY A 915 -46.13 -39.05 -17.39
N ILE A 916 -45.10 -38.20 -17.38
CA ILE A 916 -43.93 -38.31 -16.49
C ILE A 916 -43.97 -37.21 -15.42
N ILE A 917 -44.25 -35.98 -15.85
CA ILE A 917 -44.38 -34.81 -14.98
C ILE A 917 -45.80 -34.76 -14.44
N SER A 918 -45.94 -34.59 -13.12
CA SER A 918 -47.24 -34.47 -12.45
C SER A 918 -47.69 -33.02 -12.35
N SER A 919 -46.83 -32.13 -11.83
CA SER A 919 -47.14 -30.71 -11.71
C SER A 919 -45.87 -29.86 -11.71
N ALA A 920 -45.62 -29.13 -12.80
CA ALA A 920 -44.42 -28.29 -12.96
C ALA A 920 -44.73 -26.84 -13.30
N PHE A 921 -44.03 -25.93 -12.62
CA PHE A 921 -44.13 -24.47 -12.84
C PHE A 921 -42.87 -23.86 -13.44
N SER A 922 -41.73 -24.56 -13.38
CA SER A 922 -40.43 -24.03 -13.77
C SER A 922 -39.58 -25.07 -14.52
N VAL A 923 -38.94 -24.61 -15.60
CA VAL A 923 -38.09 -25.40 -16.49
C VAL A 923 -36.82 -24.63 -16.83
N ILE A 924 -35.70 -25.33 -16.91
CA ILE A 924 -34.42 -24.80 -17.36
C ILE A 924 -33.83 -25.68 -18.46
N VAL A 925 -32.97 -25.10 -19.29
CA VAL A 925 -32.10 -25.83 -20.21
C VAL A 925 -30.65 -25.58 -19.82
N THR A 926 -29.89 -26.66 -19.66
CA THR A 926 -28.44 -26.62 -19.36
C THR A 926 -27.62 -26.36 -20.62
N ASN A 927 -26.33 -26.07 -20.46
CA ASN A 927 -25.40 -25.82 -21.57
C ASN A 927 -25.19 -27.02 -22.50
N ASP A 928 -25.33 -28.25 -21.98
CA ASP A 928 -25.31 -29.49 -22.76
C ASP A 928 -26.66 -29.83 -23.43
N GLY A 929 -27.67 -28.98 -23.28
CA GLY A 929 -28.96 -29.11 -23.93
C GLY A 929 -29.98 -30.00 -23.21
N ARG A 930 -29.68 -30.48 -22.00
CA ARG A 930 -30.68 -31.18 -21.17
C ARG A 930 -31.73 -30.19 -20.65
N ALA A 931 -32.99 -30.64 -20.63
CA ALA A 931 -34.06 -29.91 -19.98
C ALA A 931 -34.27 -30.46 -18.56
N MET A 932 -34.29 -29.59 -17.55
CA MET A 932 -34.60 -29.99 -16.18
C MET A 932 -35.87 -29.29 -15.71
N VAL A 933 -36.80 -30.07 -15.17
CA VAL A 933 -38.15 -29.62 -14.81
C VAL A 933 -38.41 -29.94 -13.34
N VAL A 934 -38.80 -28.92 -12.56
CA VAL A 934 -39.18 -29.12 -11.15
C VAL A 934 -40.62 -29.63 -11.09
N ASP A 935 -40.79 -30.81 -10.51
CA ASP A 935 -42.10 -31.41 -10.23
C ASP A 935 -42.43 -31.24 -8.76
N GLU A 936 -43.48 -30.46 -8.49
CA GLU A 936 -43.87 -30.06 -7.14
C GLU A 936 -44.55 -31.18 -6.37
N ASP A 937 -45.35 -32.02 -7.04
CA ASP A 937 -46.08 -33.10 -6.40
C ASP A 937 -45.13 -34.26 -6.01
N ASP A 938 -44.10 -34.49 -6.82
CA ASP A 938 -43.08 -35.52 -6.60
C ASP A 938 -41.88 -35.01 -5.76
N HIS A 939 -41.83 -33.70 -5.45
CA HIS A 939 -40.72 -33.00 -4.80
C HIS A 939 -39.36 -33.35 -5.42
N CYS A 940 -39.29 -33.32 -6.75
CA CYS A 940 -38.12 -33.77 -7.49
C CYS A 940 -37.85 -32.89 -8.72
N VAL A 941 -36.69 -33.12 -9.34
CA VAL A 941 -36.35 -32.53 -10.63
C VAL A 941 -36.19 -33.66 -11.64
N HIS A 942 -37.03 -33.66 -12.68
CA HIS A 942 -36.92 -34.57 -13.82
C HIS A 942 -35.91 -34.04 -14.83
N ILE A 943 -35.14 -34.95 -15.44
CA ILE A 943 -34.09 -34.64 -16.40
C ILE A 943 -34.45 -35.28 -17.73
N PHE A 944 -34.48 -34.46 -18.77
CA PHE A 944 -34.68 -34.88 -20.15
C PHE A 944 -33.43 -34.56 -20.97
N GLY A 945 -33.06 -35.48 -21.87
CA GLY A 945 -31.95 -35.32 -22.78
C GLY A 945 -32.20 -34.25 -23.85
N GLU A 946 -31.17 -33.95 -24.62
CA GLU A 946 -31.29 -33.02 -25.75
C GLU A 946 -32.25 -33.52 -26.83
N SER A 947 -32.66 -34.80 -26.84
CA SER A 947 -33.67 -35.29 -27.77
C SER A 947 -35.11 -35.17 -27.24
N GLY A 948 -35.27 -34.80 -25.96
CA GLY A 948 -36.55 -34.82 -25.23
C GLY A 948 -36.85 -36.17 -24.57
N ASP A 949 -35.92 -37.12 -24.64
CA ASP A 949 -35.97 -38.41 -23.98
C ASP A 949 -35.78 -38.28 -22.46
N TYR A 950 -36.52 -39.06 -21.68
CA TYR A 950 -36.37 -39.05 -20.22
C TYR A 950 -35.08 -39.76 -19.80
N LEU A 951 -34.27 -39.08 -18.99
CA LEU A 951 -33.00 -39.62 -18.52
C LEU A 951 -33.09 -40.11 -17.07
N ASP A 952 -33.44 -39.23 -16.14
CA ASP A 952 -33.44 -39.54 -14.70
C ASP A 952 -34.24 -38.50 -13.89
N LYS A 953 -34.34 -38.70 -12.56
CA LYS A 953 -34.78 -37.68 -11.60
C LYS A 953 -33.97 -37.71 -10.31
N PHE A 954 -33.82 -36.54 -9.67
CA PHE A 954 -33.29 -36.45 -8.32
C PHE A 954 -34.27 -35.77 -7.37
N LYS A 955 -34.29 -36.21 -6.11
CA LYS A 955 -35.16 -35.66 -5.08
C LYS A 955 -34.55 -34.38 -4.51
N LEU A 956 -35.41 -33.40 -4.26
CA LEU A 956 -35.06 -32.25 -3.44
C LEU A 956 -34.93 -32.72 -1.99
N GLN A 957 -33.89 -32.25 -1.28
CA GLN A 957 -33.58 -32.80 0.05
C GLN A 957 -34.47 -32.23 1.16
N ARG A 958 -34.78 -30.94 1.06
CA ARG A 958 -35.41 -30.14 2.11
C ARG A 958 -36.54 -29.27 1.60
N ILE A 959 -36.55 -28.93 0.32
CA ILE A 959 -37.65 -28.22 -0.32
C ILE A 959 -38.80 -29.21 -0.57
N ASP A 960 -39.77 -29.22 0.35
CA ASP A 960 -41.02 -29.99 0.28
C ASP A 960 -42.25 -29.08 0.06
N TYR A 961 -42.04 -27.88 -0.48
CA TYR A 961 -43.07 -26.85 -0.65
C TYR A 961 -43.56 -26.74 -2.09
N TYR A 962 -44.81 -26.31 -2.23
CA TYR A 962 -45.39 -25.84 -3.49
C TYR A 962 -44.77 -24.48 -3.90
N ASP A 963 -44.80 -24.15 -5.20
CA ASP A 963 -44.17 -22.96 -5.82
C ASP A 963 -42.63 -22.94 -5.78
N ALA A 964 -41.98 -24.03 -6.21
CA ALA A 964 -40.52 -24.10 -6.32
C ALA A 964 -40.02 -23.61 -7.68
N SER A 965 -38.96 -22.81 -7.69
CA SER A 965 -38.38 -22.20 -8.89
C SER A 965 -36.95 -22.68 -9.13
N ILE A 966 -36.58 -22.90 -10.39
CA ILE A 966 -35.25 -23.41 -10.78
C ILE A 966 -34.54 -22.46 -11.74
N THR A 967 -33.22 -22.37 -11.61
CA THR A 967 -32.35 -21.64 -12.54
C THR A 967 -31.05 -22.41 -12.80
N PHE A 968 -30.44 -22.18 -13.95
CA PHE A 968 -29.14 -22.76 -14.31
C PHE A 968 -28.08 -21.66 -14.37
N HIS A 969 -27.01 -21.84 -13.60
CA HIS A 969 -25.84 -20.99 -13.66
C HIS A 969 -24.82 -21.56 -14.63
N ARG A 970 -24.81 -20.99 -15.84
CA ARG A 970 -23.96 -21.43 -16.94
C ARG A 970 -22.46 -21.42 -16.60
N ALA A 971 -21.99 -20.41 -15.87
CA ALA A 971 -20.56 -20.24 -15.60
C ALA A 971 -19.99 -21.27 -14.60
N GLY A 972 -20.81 -21.72 -13.64
CA GLY A 972 -20.45 -22.70 -12.62
C GLY A 972 -20.97 -24.11 -12.91
N GLU A 973 -21.75 -24.29 -13.98
CA GLU A 973 -22.46 -25.54 -14.29
C GLU A 973 -23.32 -26.05 -13.12
N GLN A 974 -24.00 -25.12 -12.45
CA GLN A 974 -24.79 -25.38 -11.25
C GLN A 974 -26.29 -25.18 -11.50
N VAL A 975 -27.09 -26.05 -10.91
CA VAL A 975 -28.55 -25.97 -10.88
C VAL A 975 -28.96 -25.45 -9.51
N VAL A 976 -29.77 -24.39 -9.46
CA VAL A 976 -30.23 -23.80 -8.21
C VAL A 976 -31.74 -23.87 -8.14
N VAL A 977 -32.26 -24.45 -7.06
CA VAL A 977 -33.69 -24.58 -6.78
C VAL A 977 -34.02 -23.76 -5.53
N ALA A 978 -35.13 -23.04 -5.56
CA ALA A 978 -35.60 -22.19 -4.48
C ALA A 978 -37.05 -22.48 -4.14
N GLY A 979 -37.39 -22.48 -2.85
CA GLY A 979 -38.77 -22.66 -2.39
C GLY A 979 -39.00 -22.09 -1.01
N THR A 980 -40.25 -21.77 -0.68
CA THR A 980 -40.68 -21.28 0.64
C THR A 980 -42.16 -21.51 0.84
N ARG A 981 -42.63 -21.43 2.10
CA ARG A 981 -44.06 -21.32 2.44
C ARG A 981 -44.25 -20.33 3.58
N GLU A 982 -45.50 -19.89 3.78
CA GLU A 982 -45.84 -18.96 4.85
C GLU A 982 -45.31 -19.41 6.22
N GLY A 983 -44.62 -18.52 6.92
CA GLY A 983 -44.00 -18.79 8.23
C GLY A 983 -42.73 -19.65 8.20
N LYS A 984 -42.22 -20.02 7.02
CA LYS A 984 -40.92 -20.72 6.86
C LYS A 984 -39.86 -19.83 6.22
N PRO A 985 -38.57 -20.08 6.49
CA PRO A 985 -37.49 -19.40 5.80
C PRO A 985 -37.46 -19.81 4.33
N LEU A 986 -36.98 -18.90 3.49
CA LEU A 986 -36.68 -19.16 2.09
C LEU A 986 -35.53 -20.14 1.98
N GLN A 987 -35.75 -21.27 1.32
CA GLN A 987 -34.77 -22.33 1.16
C GLN A 987 -34.20 -22.33 -0.27
N PHE A 988 -32.90 -22.59 -0.37
CA PHE A 988 -32.21 -22.81 -1.64
C PHE A 988 -31.41 -24.09 -1.58
N GLU A 989 -31.44 -24.87 -2.66
CA GLU A 989 -30.62 -26.04 -2.89
C GLU A 989 -29.82 -25.86 -4.19
N ILE A 990 -28.53 -26.20 -4.14
CA ILE A 990 -27.62 -26.13 -5.28
C ILE A 990 -27.15 -27.54 -5.59
N TYR A 991 -27.25 -27.89 -6.86
CA TYR A 991 -26.82 -29.16 -7.43
C TYR A 991 -25.79 -28.90 -8.54
N SER A 992 -24.91 -29.85 -8.79
CA SER A 992 -24.15 -29.85 -10.04
C SER A 992 -25.10 -30.13 -11.22
N LYS A 993 -24.68 -29.83 -12.45
CA LYS A 993 -25.40 -30.27 -13.65
C LYS A 993 -25.60 -31.80 -13.72
N ASP A 994 -24.80 -32.57 -12.98
CA ASP A 994 -24.86 -34.03 -12.93
C ASP A 994 -25.64 -34.53 -11.71
N SER A 995 -26.50 -33.67 -11.14
CA SER A 995 -27.45 -33.98 -10.08
C SER A 995 -26.82 -34.34 -8.73
N GLU A 996 -25.54 -34.04 -8.54
CA GLU A 996 -24.89 -34.17 -7.24
C GLU A 996 -25.27 -32.99 -6.35
N PHE A 997 -25.74 -33.28 -5.14
CA PHE A 997 -26.04 -32.25 -4.15
C PHE A 997 -24.76 -31.52 -3.73
N VAL A 998 -24.73 -30.21 -3.93
CA VAL A 998 -23.59 -29.36 -3.57
C VAL A 998 -23.85 -28.68 -2.22
N TYR A 999 -25.02 -28.05 -2.06
CA TYR A 999 -25.25 -27.13 -0.95
C TYR A 999 -26.73 -26.82 -0.71
N CYS A 1000 -27.09 -26.45 0.53
CA CYS A 1000 -28.39 -25.82 0.83
C CYS A 1000 -28.24 -24.65 1.82
N ALA A 1001 -29.11 -23.64 1.71
CA ALA A 1001 -29.20 -22.51 2.64
C ALA A 1001 -30.65 -22.20 2.99
N GLU A 1002 -30.85 -21.63 4.18
CA GLU A 1002 -32.13 -21.07 4.61
C GLU A 1002 -31.97 -19.60 4.97
N ILE A 1003 -32.91 -18.78 4.55
CA ILE A 1003 -32.92 -17.33 4.77
C ILE A 1003 -34.27 -16.96 5.40
N ALA A 1004 -34.25 -16.60 6.68
CA ALA A 1004 -35.46 -16.04 7.31
C ALA A 1004 -35.65 -14.59 6.85
N ILE A 1005 -36.86 -14.28 6.38
CA ILE A 1005 -37.26 -12.93 5.97
C ILE A 1005 -38.34 -12.46 6.93
N ASP A 1006 -38.12 -11.29 7.53
CA ASP A 1006 -39.08 -10.64 8.43
C ASP A 1006 -40.38 -10.35 7.66
N GLY A 1007 -41.53 -10.71 8.24
CA GLY A 1007 -42.84 -10.64 7.57
C GLY A 1007 -43.28 -11.92 6.87
N GLY A 1008 -42.37 -12.89 6.67
CA GLY A 1008 -42.65 -14.15 5.99
C GLY A 1008 -42.81 -14.01 4.47
N ILE A 1009 -42.48 -15.06 3.73
CA ILE A 1009 -42.75 -15.15 2.29
C ILE A 1009 -43.72 -16.30 2.04
N SER A 1010 -44.78 -16.05 1.30
CA SER A 1010 -45.80 -17.02 0.92
C SER A 1010 -45.37 -17.93 -0.24
N SER A 1011 -44.62 -17.40 -1.22
CA SER A 1011 -44.19 -18.15 -2.43
C SER A 1011 -43.03 -17.46 -3.16
N VAL A 1012 -42.21 -18.26 -3.86
CA VAL A 1012 -41.18 -17.81 -4.82
C VAL A 1012 -41.78 -17.89 -6.22
N ARG A 1013 -41.68 -16.81 -7.00
CA ARG A 1013 -42.19 -16.74 -8.38
C ARG A 1013 -41.12 -16.98 -9.43
N GLY A 1014 -39.89 -16.55 -9.15
CA GLY A 1014 -38.77 -16.67 -10.07
C GLY A 1014 -37.44 -16.58 -9.34
N ILE A 1015 -36.43 -17.25 -9.89
CA ILE A 1015 -35.04 -17.20 -9.42
C ILE A 1015 -34.10 -17.01 -10.59
N THR A 1016 -33.03 -16.26 -10.36
CA THR A 1016 -31.90 -16.16 -11.29
C THR A 1016 -30.58 -16.04 -10.55
N MET A 1017 -29.48 -16.37 -11.23
CA MET A 1017 -28.13 -16.20 -10.70
C MET A 1017 -27.26 -15.43 -11.71
N THR A 1018 -26.56 -14.40 -11.25
CA THR A 1018 -25.62 -13.64 -12.11
C THR A 1018 -24.37 -14.48 -12.42
N THR A 1019 -23.59 -14.08 -13.43
CA THR A 1019 -22.30 -14.72 -13.77
C THR A 1019 -21.33 -14.76 -12.57
N LYS A 1020 -21.35 -13.76 -11.70
CA LYS A 1020 -20.58 -13.69 -10.45
C LYS A 1020 -21.23 -14.43 -9.27
N GLY A 1021 -22.35 -15.13 -9.47
CA GLY A 1021 -22.96 -15.97 -8.46
C GLY A 1021 -23.85 -15.23 -7.44
N ARG A 1022 -24.38 -14.06 -7.79
CA ARG A 1022 -25.43 -13.42 -6.97
C ARG A 1022 -26.78 -14.01 -7.32
N ILE A 1023 -27.46 -14.60 -6.33
CA ILE A 1023 -28.82 -15.12 -6.45
C ILE A 1023 -29.81 -13.96 -6.24
N ALA A 1024 -30.79 -13.84 -7.12
CA ALA A 1024 -31.93 -12.95 -6.96
C ALA A 1024 -33.23 -13.74 -7.12
N CYS A 1025 -34.21 -13.42 -6.28
CA CYS A 1025 -35.51 -14.09 -6.26
C CYS A 1025 -36.63 -13.06 -6.31
N VAL A 1026 -37.70 -13.42 -6.99
CA VAL A 1026 -38.96 -12.67 -6.98
C VAL A 1026 -39.92 -13.38 -6.05
N THR A 1027 -40.50 -12.64 -5.12
CA THR A 1027 -41.48 -13.15 -4.14
C THR A 1027 -42.84 -12.50 -4.36
N ARG A 1028 -43.90 -13.18 -3.94
CA ARG A 1028 -45.28 -12.71 -4.09
C ARG A 1028 -45.65 -11.57 -3.15
N ASP A 1029 -45.03 -11.52 -1.97
CA ASP A 1029 -45.40 -10.57 -0.91
C ASP A 1029 -44.55 -9.31 -0.97
N LYS A 1030 -45.15 -8.18 -0.57
CA LYS A 1030 -44.42 -6.96 -0.28
C LYS A 1030 -43.66 -7.14 1.03
N ILE A 1031 -42.36 -7.39 0.92
CA ILE A 1031 -41.40 -7.42 2.04
C ILE A 1031 -41.09 -5.99 2.48
#